data_AF-A0A3B9MYH9-F1
#
_entry.id   AF-A0A3B9MYH9-F1
#
_cell.length_a   1.000
_cell.length_b   1.000
_cell.length_c   1.000
_cell.angle_alpha   90.00
_cell.angle_beta   90.00
_cell.angle_gamma   90.00
#
_symmetry.space_group_name_H-M   'P 1'
#
loop_
_entity.id
_entity.type
_entity.pdbx_description
1 polymer ?
#
loop_
_entity_poly.entity_id
_entity_poly.type
_entity_poly.pdbx_seq_one_letter_code
_entity_poly.pdbx_strand_id
1 'polypeptide(L)'
;MKKFILSGILILSSFAMIAQSPGYFNYQAVIRDNAGNLITDQNVSFRISILKGDASGAEVYSERHDITSNTYGICNLIIGTGTAQSSDFDLINWGHDKFFIQMELDEQGGSDFTNLGAVQLLSVPYSFYANMANKANEAVTATNADTARNLANEVLYFTETDTLFAVKDRDGNIVFAVYPDGAAVYVNNAVKGKVGGFAVSGRSPSKAVEEDYLIVTADSTRVYVNQSATKGKVGGFAISGRSPSKGTVDNFLDLTPQNYFIGHESGQKTLNSPDFGNYNVFLGYQTGMENLTGSQNVFIGYKTAQANTHGMSNVYIGSKSGFNNSLGYDNVFIGSSSGYTNSEGLYNVFLGSRSGYSNQDGDDNVFVGFESGYSNTVGIMNTFIGNKVGRANVDGSDNIFIGELAGYSNVSGSENIFIGKRAGNGVENSEENTFIGSYSGQQTTSGTKNTFLGHGTGLGNTTGSQNTYLGSIAANRNDTGSENVAVGYNAGGWSYGNNNVYVGVAAGMNALGDSSVFIGYNAGFSSSGSQKLYIENSSSSPLIYGDFKTDELVINGSLNYGSAIGTDTYAASISSIIRYIEGMALYIKFENTNTGASTISVNGLDPKSIVSTDGSDLSSGELKTGGIHLIIYDGTKFQLITY
;
A
#
# COMPACT_ATOMS: atom_id res chain seq x y z
N MET A 1 0.20 -14.27 -40.92
CA MET A 1 0.56 -15.32 -41.91
C MET A 1 1.83 -16.10 -41.57
N LYS A 2 2.95 -15.50 -41.12
CA LYS A 2 4.17 -16.28 -40.77
C LYS A 2 4.04 -17.21 -39.53
N LYS A 3 3.20 -16.88 -38.54
CA LYS A 3 3.02 -17.73 -37.34
C LYS A 3 2.19 -19.00 -37.57
N PHE A 4 1.23 -18.96 -38.50
CA PHE A 4 0.39 -20.13 -38.83
C PHE A 4 1.13 -21.18 -39.67
N ILE A 5 2.07 -20.76 -40.52
CA ILE A 5 2.92 -21.69 -41.29
C ILE A 5 3.92 -22.39 -40.35
N LEU A 6 4.44 -21.69 -39.33
CA LEU A 6 5.36 -22.27 -38.35
C LEU A 6 4.65 -23.33 -37.46
N SER A 7 3.40 -23.09 -37.06
CA SER A 7 2.59 -24.06 -36.32
C SER A 7 2.19 -25.27 -37.17
N GLY A 8 1.94 -25.08 -38.48
CA GLY A 8 1.67 -26.18 -39.40
C GLY A 8 2.87 -27.11 -39.62
N ILE A 9 4.09 -26.56 -39.70
CA ILE A 9 5.32 -27.35 -39.86
C ILE A 9 5.66 -28.14 -38.59
N LEU A 10 5.41 -27.57 -37.40
CA LEU A 10 5.63 -28.26 -36.11
C LEU A 10 4.66 -29.44 -35.87
N ILE A 11 3.43 -29.37 -36.41
CA ILE A 11 2.42 -30.43 -36.28
C ILE A 11 2.63 -31.55 -37.32
N LEU A 12 3.21 -31.26 -38.49
CA LEU A 12 3.59 -32.29 -39.46
C LEU A 12 4.86 -33.06 -39.06
N SER A 13 5.75 -32.50 -38.23
CA SER A 13 6.95 -33.20 -37.76
C SER A 13 6.70 -34.23 -36.64
N SER A 14 5.53 -34.25 -36.01
CA SER A 14 5.23 -35.16 -34.88
C SER A 14 4.66 -36.53 -35.27
N PHE A 15 4.41 -36.79 -36.56
CA PHE A 15 3.80 -38.05 -37.04
C PHE A 15 4.80 -39.07 -37.62
N ALA A 16 6.11 -38.87 -37.44
CA ALA A 16 7.14 -39.78 -37.96
C ALA A 16 7.99 -40.45 -36.86
N MET A 17 7.39 -40.83 -35.74
CA MET A 17 8.07 -41.66 -34.73
C MET A 17 7.29 -42.94 -34.45
N ILE A 18 7.54 -43.96 -35.27
CA ILE A 18 7.26 -45.35 -34.91
C ILE A 18 8.44 -45.82 -34.06
N ALA A 19 8.23 -46.04 -32.76
CA ALA A 19 9.21 -46.71 -31.93
C ALA A 19 9.23 -48.19 -32.33
N GLN A 20 10.19 -48.58 -33.17
CA GLN A 20 10.51 -50.00 -33.37
C GLN A 20 11.46 -50.43 -32.25
N SER A 21 11.18 -51.59 -31.63
CA SER A 21 12.14 -52.22 -30.73
C SER A 21 13.41 -52.53 -31.54
N PRO A 22 14.60 -52.11 -31.10
CA PRO A 22 15.83 -52.43 -31.82
C PRO A 22 15.99 -53.95 -31.96
N GLY A 23 16.22 -54.44 -33.19
CA GLY A 23 16.43 -55.85 -33.52
C GLY A 23 17.82 -56.37 -33.15
N TYR A 24 18.35 -55.98 -31.99
CA TYR A 24 19.69 -56.37 -31.51
C TYR A 24 19.79 -56.20 -29.99
N PHE A 25 20.79 -56.83 -29.37
CA PHE A 25 21.02 -56.70 -27.93
C PHE A 25 22.50 -56.65 -27.57
N ASN A 26 22.82 -55.97 -26.47
CA ASN A 26 24.19 -55.82 -26.00
C ASN A 26 24.67 -57.07 -25.27
N TYR A 27 25.92 -57.45 -25.49
CA TYR A 27 26.62 -58.53 -24.81
C TYR A 27 28.04 -58.09 -24.46
N GLN A 28 28.50 -58.38 -23.25
CA GLN A 28 29.84 -58.03 -22.79
C GLN A 28 30.58 -59.30 -22.40
N ALA A 29 31.78 -59.50 -22.96
CA ALA A 29 32.62 -60.66 -22.69
C ALA A 29 33.96 -60.21 -22.09
N VAL A 30 34.50 -61.00 -21.17
CA VAL A 30 35.91 -60.92 -20.74
C VAL A 30 36.65 -62.08 -21.36
N ILE A 31 37.66 -61.81 -22.19
CA ILE A 31 38.39 -62.84 -22.91
C ILE A 31 39.71 -63.20 -22.24
N ARG A 32 40.02 -64.50 -22.28
CA ARG A 32 41.23 -65.08 -21.71
C ARG A 32 41.86 -66.05 -22.69
N ASP A 33 43.18 -66.17 -22.65
CA ASP A 33 43.93 -67.15 -23.42
C ASP A 33 43.77 -68.57 -22.83
N ASN A 34 44.26 -69.58 -23.55
CA ASN A 34 44.23 -70.98 -23.11
C ASN A 34 45.03 -71.26 -21.81
N ALA A 35 45.83 -70.29 -21.31
CA ALA A 35 46.50 -70.35 -20.01
C ALA A 35 45.72 -69.62 -18.89
N GLY A 36 44.59 -68.98 -19.22
CA GLY A 36 43.70 -68.25 -18.32
C GLY A 36 44.05 -66.77 -18.13
N ASN A 37 45.07 -66.24 -18.81
CA ASN A 37 45.47 -64.83 -18.74
C ASN A 37 44.51 -63.96 -19.57
N LEU A 38 44.33 -62.69 -19.19
CA LEU A 38 43.50 -61.76 -19.95
C LEU A 38 44.13 -61.39 -21.29
N ILE A 39 43.35 -61.41 -22.36
CA ILE A 39 43.76 -60.89 -23.68
C ILE A 39 43.36 -59.41 -23.74
N THR A 40 44.34 -58.51 -23.57
CA THR A 40 44.10 -57.05 -23.45
C THR A 40 44.66 -56.29 -24.64
N ASP A 41 43.95 -55.26 -25.12
CA ASP A 41 44.38 -54.35 -26.20
C ASP A 41 44.78 -55.07 -27.50
N GLN A 42 44.15 -56.21 -27.77
CA GLN A 42 44.42 -57.08 -28.91
C GLN A 42 43.15 -57.32 -29.74
N ASN A 43 43.32 -57.40 -31.06
CA ASN A 43 42.23 -57.70 -31.96
C ASN A 43 41.87 -59.18 -31.88
N VAL A 44 40.59 -59.46 -31.65
CA VAL A 44 40.03 -60.81 -31.59
C VAL A 44 38.77 -60.90 -32.45
N SER A 45 38.44 -62.11 -32.85
CA SER A 45 37.25 -62.36 -33.66
C SER A 45 36.29 -63.27 -32.91
N PHE A 46 35.05 -62.84 -32.79
CA PHE A 46 33.98 -63.69 -32.28
C PHE A 46 33.12 -64.20 -33.42
N ARG A 47 32.76 -65.49 -33.36
CA ARG A 47 31.59 -66.02 -34.06
C ARG A 47 30.50 -66.30 -33.04
N ILE A 48 29.37 -65.64 -33.24
CA ILE A 48 28.19 -65.76 -32.38
C ILE A 48 27.15 -66.54 -33.17
N SER A 49 26.67 -67.64 -32.60
CA SER A 49 25.62 -68.44 -33.21
C SER A 49 24.41 -68.53 -32.29
N ILE A 50 23.21 -68.41 -32.85
CA ILE A 50 21.95 -68.65 -32.17
C ILE A 50 21.48 -70.05 -32.53
N LEU A 51 21.40 -70.91 -31.53
CA LEU A 51 20.95 -72.30 -31.65
C LEU A 51 19.52 -72.42 -31.16
N LYS A 52 18.71 -73.24 -31.86
CA LYS A 52 17.31 -73.49 -31.51
C LYS A 52 17.13 -74.83 -30.79
N GLY A 53 16.37 -74.82 -29.69
CA GLY A 53 15.93 -76.00 -28.95
C GLY A 53 16.79 -76.29 -27.72
N ASP A 54 18.08 -76.59 -27.93
CA ASP A 54 19.06 -76.90 -26.88
C ASP A 54 20.48 -76.40 -27.23
N ALA A 55 21.43 -76.60 -26.32
CA ALA A 55 22.81 -76.12 -26.44
C ALA A 55 23.64 -76.80 -27.56
N SER A 56 23.10 -77.83 -28.22
CA SER A 56 23.69 -78.47 -29.41
C SER A 56 22.70 -78.49 -30.57
N GLY A 57 21.68 -77.63 -30.52
CA GLY A 57 20.61 -77.54 -31.50
C GLY A 57 21.06 -76.97 -32.85
N ALA A 58 20.12 -76.92 -33.79
CA ALA A 58 20.40 -76.38 -35.12
C ALA A 58 20.68 -74.86 -35.04
N GLU A 59 21.74 -74.41 -35.71
CA GLU A 59 22.05 -72.99 -35.89
C GLU A 59 20.97 -72.35 -36.77
N VAL A 60 20.29 -71.33 -36.24
CA VAL A 60 19.30 -70.54 -36.98
C VAL A 60 19.88 -69.22 -37.48
N TYR A 61 20.95 -68.73 -36.83
CA TYR A 61 21.64 -67.51 -37.20
C TYR A 61 23.08 -67.56 -36.70
N SER A 62 23.98 -66.91 -37.41
CA SER A 62 25.35 -66.69 -37.00
C SER A 62 25.91 -65.40 -37.57
N GLU A 63 26.78 -64.75 -36.80
CA GLU A 63 27.46 -63.53 -37.18
C GLU A 63 28.90 -63.49 -36.67
N ARG A 64 29.71 -62.71 -37.36
CA ARG A 64 31.10 -62.45 -37.00
C ARG A 64 31.26 -61.02 -36.49
N HIS A 65 32.03 -60.87 -35.41
CA HIS A 65 32.48 -59.58 -34.88
C HIS A 65 34.00 -59.58 -34.77
N ASP A 66 34.65 -58.63 -35.43
CA ASP A 66 36.08 -58.37 -35.27
C ASP A 66 36.24 -57.14 -34.38
N ILE A 67 36.75 -57.34 -33.16
CA ILE A 67 36.81 -56.30 -32.12
C ILE A 67 38.13 -56.35 -31.35
N THR A 68 38.64 -55.18 -30.97
CA THR A 68 39.80 -55.07 -30.09
C THR A 68 39.35 -55.03 -28.63
N SER A 69 39.90 -55.93 -27.80
CA SER A 69 39.64 -55.91 -26.36
C SER A 69 40.27 -54.67 -25.72
N ASN A 70 39.71 -54.19 -24.60
CA ASN A 70 40.32 -53.10 -23.86
C ASN A 70 41.40 -53.60 -22.88
N THR A 71 42.02 -52.68 -22.15
CA THR A 71 43.07 -52.94 -21.15
C THR A 71 42.63 -53.87 -20.00
N TYR A 72 41.34 -54.15 -19.85
CA TYR A 72 40.79 -55.11 -18.88
C TYR A 72 40.35 -56.43 -19.52
N GLY A 73 40.63 -56.64 -20.81
CA GLY A 73 40.26 -57.82 -21.58
C GLY A 73 38.77 -57.89 -21.88
N ILE A 74 38.06 -56.75 -21.84
CA ILE A 74 36.62 -56.66 -22.09
C ILE A 74 36.36 -56.33 -23.55
N CYS A 75 35.45 -57.06 -24.17
CA CYS A 75 34.87 -56.79 -25.48
C CYS A 75 33.36 -56.51 -25.34
N ASN A 76 32.89 -55.41 -25.93
CA ASN A 76 31.47 -55.06 -25.99
C ASN A 76 30.94 -55.39 -27.39
N LEU A 77 29.99 -56.32 -27.45
CA LEU A 77 29.37 -56.80 -28.68
C LEU A 77 27.92 -56.33 -28.72
N ILE A 78 27.42 -56.03 -29.93
CA ILE A 78 26.01 -55.76 -30.16
C ILE A 78 25.50 -56.85 -31.10
N ILE A 79 24.83 -57.84 -30.53
CA ILE A 79 24.43 -59.04 -31.25
C ILE A 79 23.23 -58.74 -32.13
N GLY A 80 23.33 -59.10 -33.42
CA GLY A 80 22.39 -58.72 -34.49
C GLY A 80 22.90 -57.59 -35.40
N THR A 81 24.10 -57.07 -35.14
CA THR A 81 24.74 -56.03 -35.99
C THR A 81 26.08 -56.49 -36.58
N GLY A 82 26.50 -57.72 -36.29
CA GLY A 82 27.74 -58.29 -36.80
C GLY A 82 27.64 -58.59 -38.29
N THR A 83 28.77 -59.01 -38.88
CA THR A 83 28.74 -59.47 -40.27
C THR A 83 28.10 -60.85 -40.32
N ALA A 84 26.82 -60.90 -40.71
CA ALA A 84 26.05 -62.15 -40.80
C ALA A 84 26.80 -63.19 -41.64
N GLN A 85 26.97 -64.38 -41.08
CA GLN A 85 27.58 -65.53 -41.74
C GLN A 85 26.52 -66.52 -42.26
N SER A 86 25.28 -66.39 -41.79
CA SER A 86 24.14 -67.19 -42.24
C SER A 86 22.89 -66.34 -42.52
N SER A 87 21.73 -66.69 -41.96
CA SER A 87 20.44 -66.07 -42.25
C SER A 87 20.33 -64.64 -41.67
N ASP A 88 19.20 -63.95 -41.90
CA ASP A 88 18.96 -62.61 -41.38
C ASP A 88 18.44 -62.67 -39.93
N PHE A 89 19.01 -61.85 -39.04
CA PHE A 89 18.68 -61.85 -37.60
C PHE A 89 17.22 -61.49 -37.33
N ASP A 90 16.64 -60.60 -38.14
CA ASP A 90 15.26 -60.16 -38.02
C ASP A 90 14.23 -61.25 -38.36
N LEU A 91 14.67 -62.34 -39.01
CA LEU A 91 13.82 -63.49 -39.33
C LEU A 91 13.72 -64.52 -38.20
N ILE A 92 14.48 -64.37 -37.11
CA ILE A 92 14.42 -65.29 -35.97
C ILE A 92 13.09 -65.06 -35.23
N ASN A 93 12.26 -66.10 -35.18
CA ASN A 93 11.02 -66.06 -34.39
C ASN A 93 11.30 -66.33 -32.90
N TRP A 94 11.65 -65.27 -32.17
CA TRP A 94 11.99 -65.30 -30.74
C TRP A 94 10.84 -65.74 -29.81
N GLY A 95 9.60 -65.77 -30.28
CA GLY A 95 8.42 -65.99 -29.44
C GLY A 95 8.03 -67.46 -29.19
N HIS A 96 8.54 -68.39 -29.99
CA HIS A 96 8.01 -69.76 -30.05
C HIS A 96 8.93 -70.82 -29.43
N ASP A 97 10.25 -70.68 -29.60
CA ASP A 97 11.23 -71.71 -29.21
C ASP A 97 12.21 -71.23 -28.14
N LYS A 98 12.94 -72.19 -27.53
CA LYS A 98 14.08 -71.86 -26.67
C LYS A 98 15.30 -71.61 -27.54
N PHE A 99 16.00 -70.51 -27.28
CA PHE A 99 17.21 -70.14 -27.99
C PHE A 99 18.42 -70.15 -27.06
N PHE A 100 19.55 -70.56 -27.62
CA PHE A 100 20.85 -70.60 -26.95
C PHE A 100 21.83 -69.76 -27.75
N ILE A 101 22.67 -69.01 -27.07
CA ILE A 101 23.78 -68.29 -27.68
C ILE A 101 25.05 -69.13 -27.50
N GLN A 102 25.63 -69.55 -28.61
CA GLN A 102 26.94 -70.17 -28.68
C GLN A 102 27.98 -69.11 -29.01
N MET A 103 29.06 -69.11 -28.22
CA MET A 103 30.17 -68.18 -28.36
C MET A 103 31.40 -68.94 -28.86
N GLU A 104 32.02 -68.46 -29.92
CA GLU A 104 33.29 -69.00 -30.41
C GLU A 104 34.27 -67.85 -30.63
N LEU A 105 35.54 -68.09 -30.31
CA LEU A 105 36.59 -67.06 -30.28
C LEU A 105 37.81 -67.52 -31.08
N ASP A 106 38.33 -66.62 -31.91
CA ASP A 106 39.70 -66.67 -32.41
C ASP A 106 40.50 -65.58 -31.71
N GLU A 107 41.43 -66.00 -30.86
CA GLU A 107 42.26 -65.12 -30.03
C GLU A 107 43.24 -64.27 -30.85
N GLN A 108 43.52 -64.63 -32.10
CA GLN A 108 44.42 -63.90 -33.00
C GLN A 108 43.68 -63.03 -34.03
N GLY A 109 42.35 -62.98 -33.97
CA GLY A 109 41.54 -62.17 -34.88
C GLY A 109 41.39 -62.78 -36.29
N GLY A 110 41.59 -64.09 -36.42
CA GLY A 110 41.54 -64.85 -37.66
C GLY A 110 40.17 -65.48 -37.97
N SER A 111 40.16 -66.72 -38.46
CA SER A 111 38.95 -67.51 -38.75
C SER A 111 38.96 -68.89 -38.07
N ASP A 112 39.94 -69.17 -37.21
CA ASP A 112 40.13 -70.45 -36.53
C ASP A 112 39.46 -70.40 -35.15
N PHE A 113 38.13 -70.43 -35.16
CA PHE A 113 37.32 -70.24 -33.96
C PHE A 113 37.33 -71.47 -33.03
N THR A 114 37.53 -71.22 -31.74
CA THR A 114 37.38 -72.20 -30.65
C THR A 114 36.05 -71.99 -29.93
N ASN A 115 35.27 -73.05 -29.74
CA ASN A 115 33.97 -72.98 -29.06
C ASN A 115 34.12 -72.82 -27.55
N LEU A 116 33.56 -71.75 -27.00
CA LEU A 116 33.61 -71.37 -25.59
C LEU A 116 32.38 -71.82 -24.79
N GLY A 117 31.42 -72.47 -25.46
CA GLY A 117 30.19 -73.00 -24.89
C GLY A 117 28.93 -72.27 -25.34
N ALA A 118 27.79 -72.88 -25.07
CA ALA A 118 26.48 -72.34 -25.36
C ALA A 118 25.64 -72.17 -24.09
N VAL A 119 24.98 -71.02 -23.95
CA VAL A 119 24.13 -70.69 -22.81
C VAL A 119 22.73 -70.31 -23.27
N GLN A 120 21.71 -70.66 -22.50
CA GLN A 120 20.32 -70.33 -22.87
C GLN A 120 20.09 -68.83 -22.76
N LEU A 121 19.49 -68.23 -23.80
CA LEU A 121 18.98 -66.86 -23.73
C LEU A 121 17.66 -66.86 -22.93
N LEU A 122 17.65 -66.13 -21.82
CA LEU A 122 16.46 -65.93 -20.99
C LEU A 122 15.88 -64.54 -21.20
N SER A 123 14.55 -64.48 -21.30
CA SER A 123 13.78 -63.25 -21.44
C SER A 123 13.94 -62.34 -20.22
N VAL A 124 14.30 -61.07 -20.42
CA VAL A 124 14.27 -60.04 -19.35
C VAL A 124 12.82 -59.66 -18.97
N PRO A 125 12.55 -59.16 -17.74
CA PRO A 125 11.19 -58.87 -17.25
C PRO A 125 10.32 -58.00 -18.17
N TYR A 126 10.92 -57.10 -18.96
CA TYR A 126 10.20 -56.24 -19.91
C TYR A 126 9.69 -57.00 -21.17
N SER A 127 10.29 -58.15 -21.50
CA SER A 127 9.88 -59.02 -22.63
C SER A 127 8.77 -60.01 -22.26
N PHE A 128 8.48 -60.22 -20.97
CA PHE A 128 7.29 -60.96 -20.54
C PHE A 128 5.99 -60.22 -20.92
N TYR A 129 6.02 -58.89 -21.00
CA TYR A 129 4.89 -58.09 -21.50
C TYR A 129 4.76 -58.13 -23.03
N ALA A 130 5.83 -58.40 -23.78
CA ALA A 130 5.76 -58.67 -25.23
C ALA A 130 5.18 -60.07 -25.53
N ASN A 131 5.32 -61.04 -24.62
CA ASN A 131 4.66 -62.35 -24.73
C ASN A 131 3.12 -62.26 -24.53
N MET A 132 2.62 -61.17 -23.94
CA MET A 132 1.18 -60.86 -23.97
C MET A 132 0.71 -60.25 -25.32
N ALA A 133 1.63 -59.73 -26.14
CA ALA A 133 1.32 -59.23 -27.48
C ALA A 133 1.34 -60.36 -28.54
N ASN A 134 2.14 -61.42 -28.36
CA ASN A 134 2.10 -62.59 -29.26
C ASN A 134 0.89 -63.50 -29.06
N LYS A 135 0.23 -63.47 -27.89
CA LYS A 135 -1.10 -64.09 -27.74
C LYS A 135 -2.20 -63.43 -28.59
N ALA A 136 -1.94 -62.25 -29.16
CA ALA A 136 -2.81 -61.65 -30.17
C ALA A 136 -2.55 -62.20 -31.59
N ASN A 137 -1.39 -62.84 -31.84
CA ASN A 137 -1.05 -63.43 -33.14
C ASN A 137 -1.26 -64.96 -33.20
N GLU A 138 -1.25 -65.68 -32.07
CA GLU A 138 -1.60 -67.11 -32.05
C GLU A 138 -3.12 -67.39 -32.09
N ALA A 139 -3.95 -66.36 -32.23
CA ALA A 139 -5.33 -66.51 -32.70
C ALA A 139 -5.43 -66.65 -34.24
N VAL A 140 -4.30 -66.62 -34.97
CA VAL A 140 -4.27 -66.70 -36.44
C VAL A 140 -3.77 -68.06 -36.98
N THR A 141 -3.29 -68.98 -36.14
CA THR A 141 -2.93 -70.36 -36.57
C THR A 141 -3.88 -71.46 -36.11
N ALA A 142 -5.14 -71.10 -35.91
CA ALA A 142 -6.24 -72.06 -35.99
C ALA A 142 -7.32 -71.57 -36.96
N THR A 143 -7.02 -71.60 -38.26
CA THR A 143 -8.03 -72.03 -39.24
C THR A 143 -7.37 -72.89 -40.32
N ASN A 144 -7.67 -74.19 -40.31
CA ASN A 144 -8.13 -74.76 -41.57
C ASN A 144 -9.65 -74.57 -41.56
N ALA A 145 -10.29 -73.93 -42.53
CA ALA A 145 -9.79 -73.16 -43.66
C ALA A 145 -10.97 -72.30 -44.15
N ASP A 146 -10.64 -71.22 -44.85
CA ASP A 146 -11.49 -70.60 -45.89
C ASP A 146 -12.44 -69.44 -45.49
N THR A 147 -11.84 -68.30 -45.09
CA THR A 147 -12.54 -66.99 -45.11
C THR A 147 -11.88 -66.04 -46.10
N ALA A 148 -11.93 -66.39 -47.38
CA ALA A 148 -11.79 -65.45 -48.48
C ALA A 148 -13.12 -65.40 -49.24
N ARG A 149 -14.04 -64.51 -48.85
CA ARG A 149 -15.07 -63.86 -49.70
C ARG A 149 -16.17 -63.21 -48.87
N ASN A 150 -16.03 -61.92 -48.59
CA ASN A 150 -17.09 -60.93 -48.85
C ASN A 150 -16.53 -59.51 -48.65
N LEU A 151 -15.82 -59.03 -49.66
CA LEU A 151 -15.89 -57.62 -50.05
C LEU A 151 -17.32 -57.37 -50.53
N ALA A 152 -18.16 -56.82 -49.65
CA ALA A 152 -19.38 -56.11 -50.01
C ALA A 152 -19.97 -55.45 -48.75
N ASN A 153 -19.57 -54.22 -48.46
CA ASN A 153 -20.50 -53.10 -48.50
C ASN A 153 -19.84 -51.83 -47.97
N GLU A 154 -19.69 -50.91 -48.91
CA GLU A 154 -19.77 -49.47 -48.72
C GLU A 154 -20.87 -49.13 -47.68
N VAL A 155 -20.46 -48.77 -46.46
CA VAL A 155 -21.34 -47.98 -45.58
C VAL A 155 -20.75 -46.59 -45.52
N LEU A 156 -21.24 -45.81 -46.47
CA LEU A 156 -21.30 -44.36 -46.47
C LEU A 156 -21.94 -43.89 -45.15
N TYR A 157 -21.25 -43.02 -44.42
CA TYR A 157 -21.80 -42.34 -43.24
C TYR A 157 -22.69 -41.19 -43.73
N PHE A 158 -23.97 -41.20 -43.36
CA PHE A 158 -25.00 -40.33 -43.99
C PHE A 158 -25.69 -39.34 -43.04
N THR A 159 -25.37 -39.32 -41.75
CA THR A 159 -25.98 -38.35 -40.80
C THR A 159 -25.01 -37.86 -39.73
N GLU A 160 -25.32 -36.70 -39.12
CA GLU A 160 -24.57 -36.09 -37.98
C GLU A 160 -24.49 -36.99 -36.72
N THR A 161 -25.08 -38.20 -36.77
CA THR A 161 -25.12 -39.16 -35.66
C THR A 161 -24.18 -40.34 -35.83
N ASP A 162 -23.44 -40.41 -36.94
CA ASP A 162 -22.51 -41.52 -37.20
C ASP A 162 -21.22 -41.41 -36.36
N THR A 163 -20.91 -42.48 -35.62
CA THR A 163 -19.71 -42.56 -34.76
C THR A 163 -18.45 -42.80 -35.59
N LEU A 164 -17.49 -41.88 -35.50
CA LEU A 164 -16.14 -42.02 -36.07
C LEU A 164 -15.34 -43.14 -35.40
N PHE A 165 -15.55 -43.32 -34.09
CA PHE A 165 -14.94 -44.38 -33.30
C PHE A 165 -15.91 -44.76 -32.18
N ALA A 166 -16.16 -46.05 -31.95
CA ALA A 166 -17.01 -46.49 -30.86
C ALA A 166 -16.45 -47.77 -30.21
N VAL A 167 -16.31 -47.71 -28.88
CA VAL A 167 -16.04 -48.85 -28.01
C VAL A 167 -17.38 -49.33 -27.46
N LYS A 168 -17.66 -50.62 -27.62
CA LYS A 168 -18.87 -51.28 -27.08
C LYS A 168 -18.49 -52.23 -25.96
N ASP A 169 -19.39 -52.41 -24.99
CA ASP A 169 -19.28 -53.46 -23.98
C ASP A 169 -19.62 -54.84 -24.56
N ARG A 170 -19.45 -55.89 -23.74
CA ARG A 170 -19.67 -57.29 -24.11
C ARG A 170 -21.13 -57.56 -24.55
N ASP A 171 -22.08 -56.74 -24.13
CA ASP A 171 -23.49 -56.87 -24.48
C ASP A 171 -23.85 -56.06 -25.75
N GLY A 172 -22.85 -55.44 -26.40
CA GLY A 172 -22.98 -54.72 -27.67
C GLY A 172 -23.40 -53.25 -27.53
N ASN A 173 -23.48 -52.72 -26.30
CA ASN A 173 -23.85 -51.33 -26.06
C ASN A 173 -22.62 -50.43 -26.14
N ILE A 174 -22.73 -49.24 -26.72
CA ILE A 174 -21.62 -48.28 -26.76
C ILE A 174 -21.29 -47.83 -25.33
N VAL A 175 -19.99 -47.84 -24.97
CA VAL A 175 -19.43 -47.35 -23.70
C VAL A 175 -18.49 -46.15 -23.89
N PHE A 176 -18.02 -45.93 -25.11
CA PHE A 176 -17.31 -44.72 -25.50
C PHE A 176 -17.49 -44.53 -27.00
N ALA A 177 -17.80 -43.32 -27.45
CA ALA A 177 -17.82 -43.00 -28.86
C ALA A 177 -17.30 -41.59 -29.14
N VAL A 178 -16.70 -41.43 -30.31
CA VAL A 178 -16.26 -40.16 -30.86
C VAL A 178 -17.09 -39.91 -32.10
N TYR A 179 -17.69 -38.73 -32.15
CA TYR A 179 -18.46 -38.18 -33.25
C TYR A 179 -17.65 -37.04 -33.88
N PRO A 180 -18.02 -36.56 -35.09
CA PRO A 180 -17.34 -35.44 -35.73
C PRO A 180 -17.33 -34.15 -34.90
N ASP A 181 -18.30 -33.95 -34.02
CA ASP A 181 -18.57 -32.75 -33.22
C ASP A 181 -18.29 -32.91 -31.71
N GLY A 182 -17.96 -34.12 -31.24
CA GLY A 182 -17.65 -34.35 -29.83
C GLY A 182 -17.37 -35.80 -29.47
N ALA A 183 -16.99 -36.06 -28.22
CA ALA A 183 -16.82 -37.41 -27.71
C ALA A 183 -17.76 -37.68 -26.53
N ALA A 184 -18.44 -38.82 -26.55
CA ALA A 184 -19.34 -39.28 -25.51
C ALA A 184 -18.80 -40.54 -24.82
N VAL A 185 -18.78 -40.55 -23.49
CA VAL A 185 -18.51 -41.74 -22.69
C VAL A 185 -19.84 -42.23 -22.12
N TYR A 186 -20.20 -43.48 -22.41
CA TYR A 186 -21.45 -44.10 -21.99
C TYR A 186 -21.18 -45.11 -20.86
N VAL A 187 -21.93 -45.01 -19.76
CA VAL A 187 -21.77 -45.91 -18.60
C VAL A 187 -22.99 -46.84 -18.52
N ASN A 188 -22.84 -48.08 -18.97
CA ASN A 188 -23.90 -49.10 -18.89
C ASN A 188 -23.78 -49.91 -17.61
N ASN A 189 -24.51 -49.49 -16.57
CA ASN A 189 -24.69 -50.28 -15.35
C ASN A 189 -26.16 -50.70 -15.21
N ALA A 190 -26.41 -52.01 -15.10
CA ALA A 190 -27.73 -52.59 -14.84
C ALA A 190 -28.30 -52.18 -13.46
N VAL A 191 -27.44 -51.77 -12.52
CA VAL A 191 -27.84 -51.10 -11.28
C VAL A 191 -27.05 -49.81 -11.13
N LYS A 192 -27.74 -48.66 -11.27
CA LYS A 192 -27.13 -47.35 -11.11
C LYS A 192 -26.84 -47.10 -9.62
N GLY A 193 -25.59 -46.80 -9.27
CA GLY A 193 -25.31 -46.05 -8.04
C GLY A 193 -26.11 -44.74 -8.09
N LYS A 194 -26.70 -44.32 -6.96
CA LYS A 194 -27.75 -43.28 -6.92
C LYS A 194 -27.36 -41.91 -7.54
N VAL A 195 -26.09 -41.64 -7.88
CA VAL A 195 -25.62 -40.38 -8.49
C VAL A 195 -24.25 -40.54 -9.20
N GLY A 196 -24.09 -39.96 -10.40
CA GLY A 196 -22.82 -39.85 -11.16
C GLY A 196 -22.02 -38.58 -10.79
N GLY A 197 -20.71 -38.56 -11.04
CA GLY A 197 -19.74 -37.62 -10.44
C GLY A 197 -19.49 -36.29 -11.16
N PHE A 198 -20.16 -35.97 -12.27
CA PHE A 198 -20.06 -34.65 -12.90
C PHE A 198 -21.27 -34.44 -13.82
N ALA A 199 -22.14 -33.47 -13.53
CA ALA A 199 -23.30 -33.18 -14.39
C ALA A 199 -23.60 -31.68 -14.40
N VAL A 200 -23.22 -30.97 -15.46
CA VAL A 200 -23.61 -29.56 -15.64
C VAL A 200 -24.96 -29.50 -16.35
N SER A 201 -26.04 -29.90 -15.66
CA SER A 201 -27.41 -29.72 -16.15
C SER A 201 -28.45 -29.75 -15.03
N GLY A 202 -29.60 -29.11 -15.28
CA GLY A 202 -30.79 -29.24 -14.46
C GLY A 202 -31.46 -30.60 -14.66
N ARG A 203 -31.74 -31.33 -13.57
CA ARG A 203 -32.42 -32.63 -13.61
C ARG A 203 -33.96 -32.43 -13.63
N SER A 204 -34.60 -32.58 -14.79
CA SER A 204 -36.07 -32.67 -14.94
C SER A 204 -36.51 -34.06 -15.47
N PRO A 205 -37.66 -34.61 -15.05
CA PRO A 205 -38.24 -35.84 -15.63
C PRO A 205 -38.78 -35.66 -17.06
N SER A 206 -38.99 -34.42 -17.51
CA SER A 206 -39.46 -34.10 -18.86
C SER A 206 -38.32 -33.56 -19.72
N LYS A 207 -38.23 -34.03 -20.96
CA LYS A 207 -37.30 -33.51 -21.97
C LYS A 207 -37.66 -32.05 -22.24
N ALA A 208 -36.85 -31.12 -21.73
CA ALA A 208 -36.89 -29.72 -22.11
C ALA A 208 -35.92 -29.46 -23.28
N VAL A 209 -36.05 -28.29 -23.90
CA VAL A 209 -35.20 -27.82 -24.99
C VAL A 209 -33.74 -27.77 -24.55
N GLU A 210 -32.81 -28.01 -25.47
CA GLU A 210 -31.37 -27.84 -25.25
C GLU A 210 -31.06 -26.42 -24.77
N GLU A 211 -30.36 -26.30 -23.65
CA GLU A 211 -29.82 -25.03 -23.17
C GLU A 211 -28.35 -25.22 -22.80
N ASP A 212 -27.52 -24.24 -23.14
CA ASP A 212 -26.09 -24.24 -22.85
C ASP A 212 -25.85 -23.89 -21.38
N TYR A 213 -25.45 -24.89 -20.56
CA TYR A 213 -25.23 -24.71 -19.12
C TYR A 213 -23.77 -24.44 -18.73
N LEU A 214 -22.81 -24.77 -19.59
CA LEU A 214 -21.39 -24.51 -19.40
C LEU A 214 -20.75 -24.20 -20.75
N ILE A 215 -20.21 -23.00 -20.89
CA ILE A 215 -19.42 -22.61 -22.05
C ILE A 215 -17.99 -22.39 -21.56
N VAL A 216 -17.05 -23.13 -22.14
CA VAL A 216 -15.60 -22.91 -21.95
C VAL A 216 -15.04 -22.41 -23.26
N THR A 217 -14.56 -21.17 -23.27
CA THR A 217 -13.79 -20.58 -24.35
C THR A 217 -12.32 -20.47 -23.93
N ALA A 218 -11.41 -20.19 -24.87
CA ALA A 218 -9.98 -20.02 -24.55
C ALA A 218 -9.71 -18.82 -23.60
N ASP A 219 -10.65 -17.88 -23.51
CA ASP A 219 -10.56 -16.64 -22.73
C ASP A 219 -11.51 -16.60 -21.52
N SER A 220 -12.47 -17.52 -21.38
CA SER A 220 -13.40 -17.52 -20.24
C SER A 220 -14.08 -18.87 -20.00
N THR A 221 -14.50 -19.11 -18.75
CA THR A 221 -15.46 -20.17 -18.42
C THR A 221 -16.73 -19.53 -17.87
N ARG A 222 -17.88 -19.82 -18.49
CA ARG A 222 -19.19 -19.29 -18.12
C ARG A 222 -20.14 -20.43 -17.73
N VAL A 223 -20.76 -20.31 -16.56
CA VAL A 223 -21.75 -21.27 -16.06
C VAL A 223 -23.11 -20.60 -16.04
N TYR A 224 -24.09 -21.16 -16.76
CA TYR A 224 -25.46 -20.66 -16.79
C TYR A 224 -26.32 -21.48 -15.83
N VAL A 225 -27.17 -20.80 -15.04
CA VAL A 225 -28.16 -21.46 -14.16
C VAL A 225 -29.57 -21.04 -14.56
N ASN A 226 -30.44 -22.02 -14.80
CA ASN A 226 -31.84 -21.76 -15.14
C ASN A 226 -32.59 -21.25 -13.89
N GLN A 227 -33.28 -20.12 -14.00
CA GLN A 227 -33.98 -19.44 -12.90
C GLN A 227 -35.46 -19.84 -12.74
N SER A 228 -35.91 -20.99 -13.24
CA SER A 228 -37.31 -21.40 -13.06
C SER A 228 -37.65 -21.82 -11.60
N ALA A 229 -38.87 -21.53 -11.16
CA ALA A 229 -39.33 -21.47 -9.77
C ALA A 229 -39.41 -22.82 -9.01
N THR A 230 -39.00 -23.94 -9.60
CA THR A 230 -38.99 -25.25 -8.91
C THR A 230 -37.63 -25.91 -9.05
N LYS A 231 -36.71 -25.53 -8.14
CA LYS A 231 -35.36 -26.11 -8.08
C LYS A 231 -35.43 -27.59 -7.69
N GLY A 232 -34.80 -28.46 -8.48
CA GLY A 232 -34.68 -29.90 -8.17
C GLY A 232 -33.96 -30.16 -6.84
N LYS A 233 -34.21 -31.33 -6.22
CA LYS A 233 -33.68 -31.69 -4.88
C LYS A 233 -32.14 -31.68 -4.76
N VAL A 234 -31.40 -31.67 -5.88
CA VAL A 234 -29.92 -31.73 -5.94
C VAL A 234 -29.44 -30.92 -7.14
N GLY A 235 -28.44 -30.04 -6.93
CA GLY A 235 -27.82 -29.23 -7.99
C GLY A 235 -26.73 -30.00 -8.77
N GLY A 236 -26.58 -29.70 -10.06
CA GLY A 236 -25.60 -30.34 -10.94
C GLY A 236 -24.15 -29.88 -10.73
N PHE A 237 -23.94 -28.66 -10.24
CA PHE A 237 -22.62 -28.13 -9.91
C PHE A 237 -22.53 -27.89 -8.38
N ALA A 238 -22.07 -28.89 -7.64
CA ALA A 238 -21.88 -28.77 -6.20
C ALA A 238 -20.37 -28.66 -5.88
N ILE A 239 -19.89 -27.43 -5.64
CA ILE A 239 -18.55 -27.18 -5.07
C ILE A 239 -18.53 -27.55 -3.56
N SER A 240 -19.70 -27.65 -2.92
CA SER A 240 -19.87 -28.17 -1.56
C SER A 240 -20.12 -29.69 -1.60
N GLY A 241 -19.21 -30.48 -1.02
CA GLY A 241 -19.22 -31.95 -1.03
C GLY A 241 -20.60 -32.66 -1.06
N ARG A 242 -20.65 -33.76 -1.81
CA ARG A 242 -21.86 -34.56 -2.08
C ARG A 242 -22.50 -35.13 -0.80
N SER A 243 -23.65 -34.60 -0.39
CA SER A 243 -24.47 -35.13 0.73
C SER A 243 -25.94 -35.35 0.33
N PRO A 244 -26.61 -36.43 0.79
CA PRO A 244 -28.06 -36.63 0.65
C PRO A 244 -28.91 -35.65 1.47
N SER A 245 -28.29 -35.03 2.48
CA SER A 245 -28.87 -33.96 3.27
C SER A 245 -28.43 -32.64 2.65
N LYS A 246 -29.36 -31.72 2.40
CA LYS A 246 -28.96 -30.34 2.05
C LYS A 246 -28.12 -29.82 3.22
N GLY A 247 -26.84 -29.52 2.96
CA GLY A 247 -26.06 -28.68 3.87
C GLY A 247 -26.71 -27.31 3.98
N THR A 248 -26.19 -26.47 4.86
CA THR A 248 -26.49 -25.04 4.82
C THR A 248 -26.18 -24.50 3.42
N VAL A 249 -27.02 -23.60 2.92
CA VAL A 249 -26.80 -22.95 1.63
C VAL A 249 -25.70 -21.93 1.83
N ASP A 250 -24.45 -22.35 1.62
CA ASP A 250 -23.30 -21.47 1.71
C ASP A 250 -23.08 -20.84 0.32
N ASN A 251 -23.70 -19.68 0.08
CA ASN A 251 -23.49 -18.90 -1.13
C ASN A 251 -22.13 -18.20 -1.03
N PHE A 252 -21.16 -18.63 -1.83
CA PHE A 252 -19.84 -17.99 -1.93
C PHE A 252 -19.78 -16.87 -2.97
N LEU A 253 -20.75 -16.83 -3.89
CA LEU A 253 -20.83 -15.86 -4.98
C LEU A 253 -22.30 -15.59 -5.29
N ASP A 254 -22.75 -14.36 -5.07
CA ASP A 254 -24.10 -13.87 -5.41
C ASP A 254 -23.96 -12.55 -6.17
N LEU A 255 -24.13 -12.61 -7.49
CA LEU A 255 -23.97 -11.48 -8.40
C LEU A 255 -25.31 -11.18 -9.07
N THR A 256 -25.93 -10.06 -8.69
CA THR A 256 -27.17 -9.54 -9.26
C THR A 256 -26.93 -8.12 -9.76
N PRO A 257 -27.77 -7.59 -10.67
CA PRO A 257 -27.70 -6.17 -11.05
C PRO A 257 -27.81 -5.22 -9.85
N GLN A 258 -28.44 -5.65 -8.76
CA GLN A 258 -28.58 -4.89 -7.54
C GLN A 258 -27.36 -5.04 -6.63
N ASN A 259 -26.77 -6.23 -6.46
CA ASN A 259 -25.72 -6.47 -5.47
C ASN A 259 -24.65 -7.44 -5.97
N TYR A 260 -23.39 -7.19 -5.60
CA TYR A 260 -22.23 -8.02 -5.93
C TYR A 260 -21.59 -8.54 -4.64
N PHE A 261 -21.97 -9.75 -4.22
CA PHE A 261 -21.46 -10.40 -3.01
C PHE A 261 -20.53 -11.56 -3.34
N ILE A 262 -19.31 -11.53 -2.82
CA ILE A 262 -18.26 -12.50 -3.10
C ILE A 262 -17.58 -12.87 -1.79
N GLY A 263 -17.74 -14.10 -1.32
CA GLY A 263 -17.14 -14.60 -0.08
C GLY A 263 -18.16 -15.24 0.86
N HIS A 264 -17.66 -16.08 1.77
CA HIS A 264 -18.49 -16.83 2.72
C HIS A 264 -19.29 -15.87 3.61
N GLU A 265 -20.61 -16.04 3.65
CA GLU A 265 -21.55 -15.23 4.44
C GLU A 265 -21.51 -13.72 4.13
N SER A 266 -20.98 -13.35 2.96
CA SER A 266 -20.96 -11.96 2.53
C SER A 266 -22.39 -11.49 2.20
N GLY A 267 -22.87 -10.44 2.87
CA GLY A 267 -24.22 -9.91 2.68
C GLY A 267 -25.36 -10.85 3.06
N GLN A 268 -25.10 -11.91 3.86
CA GLN A 268 -26.02 -13.03 4.09
C GLN A 268 -27.44 -12.61 4.52
N LYS A 269 -27.58 -11.58 5.36
CA LYS A 269 -28.88 -11.11 5.86
C LYS A 269 -29.53 -10.02 5.01
N THR A 270 -28.92 -9.63 3.88
CA THR A 270 -29.40 -8.50 3.07
C THR A 270 -30.79 -8.78 2.54
N LEU A 271 -31.74 -7.92 2.92
CA LEU A 271 -33.12 -7.96 2.44
C LEU A 271 -33.20 -7.12 1.16
N ASN A 272 -33.19 -7.79 0.01
CA ASN A 272 -33.34 -7.13 -1.28
C ASN A 272 -34.82 -6.73 -1.48
N SER A 273 -35.08 -5.42 -1.53
CA SER A 273 -36.39 -4.81 -1.80
C SER A 273 -36.22 -3.75 -2.89
N PRO A 274 -37.25 -3.37 -3.66
CA PRO A 274 -37.14 -2.21 -4.56
C PRO A 274 -36.65 -0.93 -3.86
N ASP A 275 -36.89 -0.78 -2.55
CA ASP A 275 -36.63 0.45 -1.80
C ASP A 275 -35.37 0.40 -0.93
N PHE A 276 -34.78 -0.78 -0.67
CA PHE A 276 -33.64 -0.93 0.25
C PHE A 276 -32.85 -2.22 0.00
N GLY A 277 -31.66 -2.33 0.61
CA GLY A 277 -30.77 -3.47 0.48
C GLY A 277 -30.04 -3.57 -0.87
N ASN A 278 -30.05 -2.52 -1.69
CA ASN A 278 -29.56 -2.55 -3.07
C ASN A 278 -28.24 -1.79 -3.26
N TYR A 279 -27.60 -2.03 -4.40
CA TYR A 279 -26.40 -1.33 -4.89
C TYR A 279 -25.16 -1.53 -4.03
N ASN A 280 -25.03 -2.71 -3.42
CA ASN A 280 -23.91 -3.05 -2.55
C ASN A 280 -22.84 -3.89 -3.27
N VAL A 281 -21.57 -3.67 -2.92
CA VAL A 281 -20.42 -4.47 -3.35
C VAL A 281 -19.72 -5.02 -2.11
N PHE A 282 -19.91 -6.30 -1.81
CA PHE A 282 -19.28 -6.96 -0.65
C PHE A 282 -18.31 -8.04 -1.11
N LEU A 283 -17.05 -7.93 -0.68
CA LEU A 283 -15.99 -8.87 -1.02
C LEU A 283 -15.24 -9.33 0.24
N GLY A 284 -15.33 -10.62 0.56
CA GLY A 284 -14.55 -11.30 1.60
C GLY A 284 -15.39 -12.07 2.61
N TYR A 285 -14.74 -12.62 3.63
CA TYR A 285 -15.38 -13.48 4.64
C TYR A 285 -16.18 -12.65 5.64
N GLN A 286 -17.48 -12.95 5.78
CA GLN A 286 -18.43 -12.29 6.70
C GLN A 286 -18.51 -10.76 6.51
N THR A 287 -18.29 -10.29 5.29
CA THR A 287 -18.38 -8.87 4.93
C THR A 287 -19.84 -8.44 4.82
N GLY A 288 -20.24 -7.40 5.56
CA GLY A 288 -21.64 -6.93 5.58
C GLY A 288 -22.64 -8.01 6.00
N MET A 289 -22.23 -9.00 6.80
CA MET A 289 -23.01 -10.21 7.10
C MET A 289 -24.39 -9.89 7.69
N GLU A 290 -24.46 -8.90 8.59
CA GLU A 290 -25.68 -8.49 9.27
C GLU A 290 -26.50 -7.43 8.50
N ASN A 291 -26.09 -7.04 7.29
CA ASN A 291 -26.76 -6.00 6.52
C ASN A 291 -28.22 -6.38 6.32
N LEU A 292 -29.17 -5.58 6.79
CA LEU A 292 -30.61 -5.83 6.62
C LEU A 292 -31.14 -4.99 5.46
N THR A 293 -30.99 -3.67 5.53
CA THR A 293 -31.58 -2.71 4.57
C THR A 293 -30.56 -1.72 3.99
N GLY A 294 -29.31 -1.76 4.47
CA GLY A 294 -28.24 -0.88 4.00
C GLY A 294 -28.00 -1.01 2.50
N SER A 295 -27.86 0.14 1.84
CA SER A 295 -27.76 0.27 0.39
C SER A 295 -26.53 1.08 -0.01
N GLN A 296 -26.07 0.95 -1.26
CA GLN A 296 -25.00 1.77 -1.84
C GLN A 296 -23.63 1.64 -1.13
N ASN A 297 -23.38 0.51 -0.45
CA ASN A 297 -22.15 0.30 0.29
C ASN A 297 -21.08 -0.46 -0.52
N VAL A 298 -19.81 -0.14 -0.31
CA VAL A 298 -18.65 -0.89 -0.82
C VAL A 298 -17.85 -1.43 0.35
N PHE A 299 -17.93 -2.73 0.62
CA PHE A 299 -17.21 -3.38 1.72
C PHE A 299 -16.24 -4.44 1.19
N ILE A 300 -14.96 -4.35 1.56
CA ILE A 300 -13.91 -5.26 1.07
C ILE A 300 -12.98 -5.67 2.21
N GLY A 301 -12.88 -6.96 2.51
CA GLY A 301 -11.94 -7.48 3.51
C GLY A 301 -12.46 -8.65 4.35
N TYR A 302 -11.82 -8.91 5.49
CA TYR A 302 -12.26 -9.92 6.46
C TYR A 302 -13.13 -9.24 7.53
N LYS A 303 -14.39 -9.65 7.67
CA LYS A 303 -15.35 -9.11 8.64
C LYS A 303 -15.54 -7.59 8.54
N THR A 304 -15.42 -7.04 7.34
CA THR A 304 -15.63 -5.60 7.10
C THR A 304 -17.12 -5.30 7.23
N ALA A 305 -17.49 -4.27 7.99
CA ALA A 305 -18.88 -3.91 8.25
C ALA A 305 -19.75 -5.06 8.79
N GLN A 306 -19.18 -6.01 9.57
CA GLN A 306 -19.89 -7.24 9.93
C GLN A 306 -21.24 -6.97 10.59
N ALA A 307 -21.34 -5.95 11.44
CA ALA A 307 -22.56 -5.58 12.17
C ALA A 307 -23.47 -4.55 11.46
N ASN A 308 -23.17 -4.13 10.21
CA ASN A 308 -23.99 -3.16 9.48
C ASN A 308 -25.43 -3.66 9.42
N THR A 309 -26.43 -2.88 9.84
CA THR A 309 -27.84 -3.29 9.72
C THR A 309 -28.60 -2.40 8.74
N HIS A 310 -28.43 -1.08 8.82
CA HIS A 310 -29.13 -0.09 7.97
C HIS A 310 -28.19 0.93 7.32
N GLY A 311 -26.92 0.99 7.72
CA GLY A 311 -25.95 1.95 7.19
C GLY A 311 -25.83 1.91 5.66
N MET A 312 -25.76 3.10 5.05
CA MET A 312 -25.80 3.28 3.60
C MET A 312 -24.68 4.19 3.09
N SER A 313 -24.35 4.08 1.80
CA SER A 313 -23.35 4.93 1.13
C SER A 313 -21.94 4.90 1.73
N ASN A 314 -21.58 3.83 2.42
CA ASN A 314 -20.27 3.70 3.06
C ASN A 314 -19.25 2.99 2.16
N VAL A 315 -17.97 3.37 2.27
CA VAL A 315 -16.84 2.70 1.60
C VAL A 315 -15.87 2.18 2.66
N TYR A 316 -15.92 0.87 2.97
CA TYR A 316 -15.05 0.23 3.95
C TYR A 316 -14.11 -0.78 3.29
N ILE A 317 -12.80 -0.62 3.47
CA ILE A 317 -11.78 -1.48 2.86
C ILE A 317 -10.73 -1.84 3.92
N GLY A 318 -10.63 -3.13 4.26
CA GLY A 318 -9.66 -3.66 5.21
C GLY A 318 -10.28 -4.57 6.26
N SER A 319 -9.45 -5.41 6.89
CA SER A 319 -9.88 -6.35 7.93
C SER A 319 -10.56 -5.61 9.08
N LYS A 320 -11.81 -5.95 9.39
CA LYS A 320 -12.64 -5.37 10.45
C LYS A 320 -12.78 -3.84 10.38
N SER A 321 -12.66 -3.25 9.19
CA SER A 321 -13.01 -1.84 8.98
C SER A 321 -14.52 -1.65 9.16
N GLY A 322 -14.94 -0.65 9.93
CA GLY A 322 -16.35 -0.38 10.24
C GLY A 322 -17.07 -1.52 10.97
N PHE A 323 -16.36 -2.36 11.73
CA PHE A 323 -16.86 -3.66 12.23
C PHE A 323 -18.21 -3.58 12.96
N ASN A 324 -18.38 -2.59 13.84
CA ASN A 324 -19.59 -2.38 14.65
C ASN A 324 -20.62 -1.42 14.03
N ASN A 325 -20.43 -0.94 12.79
CA ASN A 325 -21.37 0.02 12.18
C ASN A 325 -22.76 -0.55 12.21
N SER A 326 -23.77 0.17 12.74
CA SER A 326 -25.15 -0.31 12.77
C SER A 326 -26.01 0.53 11.83
N LEU A 327 -25.95 1.86 11.97
CA LEU A 327 -26.76 2.85 11.26
C LEU A 327 -25.94 3.90 10.49
N GLY A 328 -24.63 4.03 10.76
CA GLY A 328 -23.80 5.08 10.17
C GLY A 328 -23.79 5.08 8.64
N TYR A 329 -23.81 6.27 8.04
CA TYR A 329 -23.88 6.47 6.60
C TYR A 329 -22.89 7.55 6.10
N ASP A 330 -22.58 7.49 4.79
CA ASP A 330 -21.64 8.39 4.09
C ASP A 330 -20.20 8.41 4.69
N ASN A 331 -19.73 7.28 5.23
CA ASN A 331 -18.38 7.16 5.77
C ASN A 331 -17.41 6.48 4.79
N VAL A 332 -16.13 6.86 4.84
CA VAL A 332 -15.02 6.24 4.07
C VAL A 332 -13.96 5.72 5.02
N PHE A 333 -13.90 4.40 5.24
CA PHE A 333 -12.91 3.76 6.12
C PHE A 333 -11.97 2.85 5.32
N ILE A 334 -10.68 3.13 5.30
CA ILE A 334 -9.70 2.37 4.54
C ILE A 334 -8.50 2.05 5.45
N GLY A 335 -8.33 0.77 5.78
CA GLY A 335 -7.27 0.26 6.64
C GLY A 335 -7.81 -0.75 7.65
N SER A 336 -6.93 -1.62 8.17
CA SER A 336 -7.33 -2.62 9.17
C SER A 336 -7.89 -1.94 10.43
N SER A 337 -9.11 -2.33 10.83
CA SER A 337 -9.81 -1.81 12.00
C SER A 337 -9.96 -0.28 12.04
N SER A 338 -9.99 0.37 10.88
CA SER A 338 -10.44 1.77 10.77
C SER A 338 -11.91 1.86 11.15
N GLY A 339 -12.29 2.82 11.99
CA GLY A 339 -13.68 2.97 12.46
C GLY A 339 -14.26 1.73 13.15
N TYR A 340 -13.43 0.93 13.86
CA TYR A 340 -13.82 -0.39 14.35
C TYR A 340 -15.10 -0.37 15.21
N THR A 341 -15.23 0.59 16.12
CA THR A 341 -16.39 0.71 17.01
C THR A 341 -17.49 1.62 16.49
N ASN A 342 -17.38 2.20 15.28
CA ASN A 342 -18.37 3.17 14.78
C ASN A 342 -19.75 2.53 14.85
N SER A 343 -20.72 3.12 15.54
CA SER A 343 -22.09 2.64 15.64
C SER A 343 -23.00 3.43 14.71
N GLU A 344 -23.08 4.73 14.96
CA GLU A 344 -24.00 5.65 14.30
C GLU A 344 -23.29 6.82 13.60
N GLY A 345 -21.98 6.99 13.81
CA GLY A 345 -21.22 8.13 13.28
C GLY A 345 -21.31 8.29 11.75
N LEU A 346 -21.31 9.55 11.31
CA LEU A 346 -21.66 10.02 9.97
C LEU A 346 -20.57 10.88 9.32
N TYR A 347 -20.50 10.85 8.00
CA TYR A 347 -19.63 11.74 7.19
C TYR A 347 -18.14 11.69 7.55
N ASN A 348 -17.66 10.57 8.10
CA ASN A 348 -16.28 10.43 8.53
C ASN A 348 -15.38 9.86 7.42
N VAL A 349 -14.13 10.33 7.35
CA VAL A 349 -13.08 9.81 6.45
C VAL A 349 -11.90 9.29 7.26
N PHE A 350 -11.79 7.97 7.42
CA PHE A 350 -10.71 7.31 8.17
C PHE A 350 -9.80 6.50 7.24
N LEU A 351 -8.60 7.00 6.96
CA LEU A 351 -7.60 6.33 6.12
C LEU A 351 -6.36 5.96 6.93
N GLY A 352 -6.21 4.70 7.29
CA GLY A 352 -5.08 4.17 8.05
C GLY A 352 -5.45 2.94 8.86
N SER A 353 -4.46 2.15 9.26
CA SER A 353 -4.72 1.08 10.23
C SER A 353 -5.08 1.70 11.58
N ARG A 354 -6.24 1.31 12.12
CA ARG A 354 -6.81 1.80 13.40
C ARG A 354 -7.04 3.32 13.47
N SER A 355 -7.19 4.01 12.34
CA SER A 355 -7.67 5.40 12.33
C SER A 355 -9.12 5.44 12.80
N GLY A 356 -9.44 6.30 13.76
CA GLY A 356 -10.78 6.39 14.36
C GLY A 356 -11.26 5.08 15.01
N TYR A 357 -10.34 4.25 15.54
CA TYR A 357 -10.67 2.90 16.03
C TYR A 357 -11.83 2.89 17.03
N SER A 358 -11.84 3.83 17.98
CA SER A 358 -12.83 3.94 19.05
C SER A 358 -14.02 4.85 18.74
N ASN A 359 -14.17 5.35 17.49
CA ASN A 359 -15.29 6.23 17.14
C ASN A 359 -16.60 5.49 17.41
N GLN A 360 -17.55 6.09 18.13
CA GLN A 360 -18.88 5.50 18.34
C GLN A 360 -19.87 6.30 17.52
N ASP A 361 -20.03 7.58 17.87
CA ASP A 361 -21.05 8.48 17.30
C ASP A 361 -20.46 9.84 16.90
N GLY A 362 -19.12 9.94 16.77
CA GLY A 362 -18.48 11.16 16.29
C GLY A 362 -18.71 11.35 14.78
N ASP A 363 -19.09 12.56 14.39
CA ASP A 363 -19.44 12.95 13.02
C ASP A 363 -18.43 13.93 12.42
N ASP A 364 -18.40 13.99 11.08
CA ASP A 364 -17.64 14.99 10.31
C ASP A 364 -16.11 14.98 10.59
N ASN A 365 -15.54 13.82 10.93
CA ASN A 365 -14.11 13.71 11.22
C ASN A 365 -13.30 13.21 10.03
N VAL A 366 -12.11 13.78 9.81
CA VAL A 366 -11.13 13.35 8.80
C VAL A 366 -9.86 12.86 9.49
N PHE A 367 -9.67 11.54 9.59
CA PHE A 367 -8.49 10.93 10.20
C PHE A 367 -7.65 10.16 9.19
N VAL A 368 -6.46 10.68 8.86
CA VAL A 368 -5.55 10.09 7.87
C VAL A 368 -4.21 9.75 8.52
N GLY A 369 -3.92 8.46 8.67
CA GLY A 369 -2.65 7.93 9.16
C GLY A 369 -2.82 6.81 10.19
N PHE A 370 -1.72 6.11 10.51
CA PHE A 370 -1.73 5.03 11.50
C PHE A 370 -2.13 5.55 12.89
N GLU A 371 -3.18 4.97 13.47
CA GLU A 371 -3.74 5.35 14.78
C GLU A 371 -4.09 6.85 14.93
N SER A 372 -4.41 7.53 13.82
CA SER A 372 -4.94 8.90 13.86
C SER A 372 -6.34 8.90 14.50
N GLY A 373 -6.57 9.74 15.52
CA GLY A 373 -7.85 9.80 16.24
C GLY A 373 -8.24 8.48 16.91
N TYR A 374 -7.27 7.64 17.30
CA TYR A 374 -7.52 6.26 17.77
C TYR A 374 -8.58 6.17 18.88
N SER A 375 -8.53 7.06 19.87
CA SER A 375 -9.42 7.05 21.03
C SER A 375 -10.70 7.87 20.85
N ASN A 376 -10.91 8.55 19.71
CA ASN A 376 -12.06 9.45 19.54
C ASN A 376 -13.34 8.65 19.74
N THR A 377 -14.25 9.04 20.63
CA THR A 377 -15.53 8.34 20.84
C THR A 377 -16.69 9.14 20.29
N VAL A 378 -16.77 10.44 20.62
CA VAL A 378 -17.89 11.32 20.26
C VAL A 378 -17.45 12.68 19.72
N GLY A 379 -16.14 12.98 19.74
CA GLY A 379 -15.63 14.24 19.19
C GLY A 379 -15.98 14.40 17.71
N ILE A 380 -16.32 15.63 17.30
CA ILE A 380 -16.83 15.96 15.96
C ILE A 380 -15.96 17.01 15.26
N MET A 381 -16.10 17.09 13.93
CA MET A 381 -15.48 18.14 13.11
C MET A 381 -13.95 18.24 13.25
N ASN A 382 -13.27 17.12 13.55
CA ASN A 382 -11.82 17.08 13.70
C ASN A 382 -11.11 16.68 12.40
N THR A 383 -10.01 17.36 12.07
CA THR A 383 -9.12 16.99 10.95
C THR A 383 -7.75 16.57 11.49
N PHE A 384 -7.46 15.26 11.51
CA PHE A 384 -6.19 14.68 11.98
C PHE A 384 -5.41 13.97 10.88
N ILE A 385 -4.24 14.50 10.51
CA ILE A 385 -3.43 13.98 9.40
C ILE A 385 -1.99 13.69 9.85
N GLY A 386 -1.61 12.42 9.96
CA GLY A 386 -0.26 11.96 10.30
C GLY A 386 -0.24 10.68 11.15
N ASN A 387 0.95 10.26 11.59
CA ASN A 387 1.09 9.12 12.50
C ASN A 387 0.71 9.52 13.93
N LYS A 388 -0.25 8.79 14.53
CA LYS A 388 -0.70 8.95 15.93
C LYS A 388 -1.09 10.40 16.27
N VAL A 389 -1.75 11.08 15.35
CA VAL A 389 -2.26 12.44 15.55
C VAL A 389 -3.55 12.39 16.34
N GLY A 390 -3.72 13.28 17.32
CA GLY A 390 -4.93 13.31 18.17
C GLY A 390 -5.24 11.96 18.82
N ARG A 391 -4.21 11.11 19.07
CA ARG A 391 -4.42 9.70 19.40
C ARG A 391 -5.27 9.52 20.66
N ALA A 392 -5.10 10.39 21.65
CA ALA A 392 -5.83 10.35 22.91
C ALA A 392 -7.19 11.08 22.89
N ASN A 393 -7.59 11.72 21.77
CA ASN A 393 -8.82 12.51 21.71
C ASN A 393 -10.01 11.61 22.06
N VAL A 394 -10.92 12.06 22.92
CA VAL A 394 -12.12 11.32 23.31
C VAL A 394 -13.36 12.06 22.83
N ASP A 395 -13.52 13.31 23.27
CA ASP A 395 -14.68 14.17 23.02
C ASP A 395 -14.32 15.58 22.52
N GLY A 396 -13.03 15.90 22.40
CA GLY A 396 -12.57 17.16 21.82
C GLY A 396 -13.05 17.34 20.38
N SER A 397 -13.49 18.55 20.04
CA SER A 397 -14.12 18.87 18.76
C SER A 397 -13.48 20.08 18.07
N ASP A 398 -13.73 20.23 16.78
CA ASP A 398 -13.28 21.39 15.98
C ASP A 398 -11.75 21.58 15.95
N ASN A 399 -10.98 20.48 16.04
CA ASN A 399 -9.53 20.53 16.04
C ASN A 399 -8.91 20.23 14.66
N ILE A 400 -7.85 20.95 14.30
CA ILE A 400 -7.02 20.69 13.10
C ILE A 400 -5.63 20.28 13.54
N PHE A 401 -5.31 18.99 13.51
CA PHE A 401 -3.99 18.46 13.85
C PHE A 401 -3.29 17.83 12.64
N ILE A 402 -2.08 18.27 12.31
CA ILE A 402 -1.33 17.81 11.15
C ILE A 402 0.14 17.61 11.52
N GLY A 403 0.67 16.40 11.30
CA GLY A 403 2.08 16.05 11.55
C GLY A 403 2.25 15.02 12.68
N GLU A 404 3.32 14.24 12.61
CA GLU A 404 3.61 13.14 13.56
C GLU A 404 3.43 13.56 15.03
N LEU A 405 2.53 12.87 15.75
CA LEU A 405 2.23 13.12 17.18
C LEU A 405 1.71 14.53 17.53
N ALA A 406 1.18 15.29 16.56
CA ALA A 406 0.48 16.54 16.83
C ALA A 406 -0.79 16.26 17.66
N GLY A 407 -1.02 17.05 18.72
CA GLY A 407 -2.16 16.89 19.63
C GLY A 407 -2.27 15.50 20.28
N TYR A 408 -1.17 14.74 20.39
CA TYR A 408 -1.19 13.33 20.79
C TYR A 408 -1.95 13.07 22.11
N SER A 409 -1.76 13.94 23.10
CA SER A 409 -2.34 13.81 24.44
C SER A 409 -3.68 14.53 24.60
N ASN A 410 -4.22 15.18 23.55
CA ASN A 410 -5.48 15.90 23.64
C ASN A 410 -6.57 14.90 24.02
N VAL A 411 -7.31 15.13 25.11
CA VAL A 411 -8.41 14.29 25.59
C VAL A 411 -9.73 14.97 25.22
N SER A 412 -9.96 16.19 25.72
CA SER A 412 -11.20 16.94 25.53
C SER A 412 -11.02 18.36 24.97
N GLY A 413 -9.78 18.77 24.69
CA GLY A 413 -9.49 20.10 24.16
C GLY A 413 -10.16 20.32 22.79
N SER A 414 -10.69 21.52 22.56
CA SER A 414 -11.45 21.88 21.36
C SER A 414 -10.95 23.17 20.72
N GLU A 415 -11.29 23.39 19.45
CA GLU A 415 -10.93 24.60 18.70
C GLU A 415 -9.40 24.85 18.58
N ASN A 416 -8.60 23.78 18.56
CA ASN A 416 -7.14 23.90 18.46
C ASN A 416 -6.61 23.62 17.05
N ILE A 417 -5.59 24.37 16.62
CA ILE A 417 -4.86 24.17 15.36
C ILE A 417 -3.41 23.79 15.67
N PHE A 418 -3.03 22.52 15.52
CA PHE A 418 -1.66 22.03 15.75
C PHE A 418 -1.05 21.48 14.47
N ILE A 419 -0.12 22.22 13.86
CA ILE A 419 0.51 21.86 12.59
C ILE A 419 2.03 21.75 12.77
N GLY A 420 2.56 20.53 12.72
CA GLY A 420 3.98 20.23 12.85
C GLY A 420 4.22 19.00 13.71
N LYS A 421 5.40 18.39 13.56
CA LYS A 421 5.80 17.26 14.42
C LYS A 421 5.74 17.66 15.89
N ARG A 422 4.97 16.92 16.68
CA ARG A 422 4.75 17.14 18.12
C ARG A 422 4.28 18.55 18.50
N ALA A 423 3.61 19.26 17.58
CA ALA A 423 2.91 20.50 17.93
C ALA A 423 1.78 20.19 18.93
N GLY A 424 1.72 20.91 20.05
CA GLY A 424 0.71 20.69 21.09
C GLY A 424 0.70 19.28 21.69
N ASN A 425 1.83 18.56 21.67
CA ASN A 425 1.86 17.14 22.05
C ASN A 425 1.40 16.87 23.49
N GLY A 426 1.70 17.78 24.42
CA GLY A 426 1.33 17.68 25.83
C GLY A 426 -0.03 18.30 26.18
N VAL A 427 -0.75 18.88 25.20
CA VAL A 427 -2.05 19.51 25.47
C VAL A 427 -3.05 18.42 25.80
N GLU A 428 -3.69 18.51 26.96
CA GLU A 428 -4.69 17.54 27.40
C GLU A 428 -6.11 18.08 27.19
N ASN A 429 -6.45 19.22 27.79
CA ASN A 429 -7.83 19.73 27.82
C ASN A 429 -7.90 21.23 27.47
N SER A 430 -6.91 21.74 26.75
CA SER A 430 -6.85 23.16 26.43
C SER A 430 -7.61 23.50 25.15
N GLU A 431 -8.02 24.76 25.01
CA GLU A 431 -8.88 25.25 23.94
C GLU A 431 -8.30 26.50 23.27
N GLU A 432 -8.73 26.71 22.03
CA GLU A 432 -8.45 27.93 21.24
C GLU A 432 -6.94 28.19 20.99
N ASN A 433 -6.11 27.15 20.92
CA ASN A 433 -4.68 27.32 20.67
C ASN A 433 -4.31 27.12 19.19
N THR A 434 -3.47 28.00 18.64
CA THR A 434 -2.89 27.85 17.30
C THR A 434 -1.38 27.63 17.40
N PHE A 435 -0.90 26.40 17.23
CA PHE A 435 0.51 26.04 17.24
C PHE A 435 0.97 25.53 15.88
N ILE A 436 1.82 26.30 15.20
CA ILE A 436 2.30 25.99 13.86
C ILE A 436 3.83 25.97 13.86
N GLY A 437 4.41 24.79 13.67
CA GLY A 437 5.85 24.52 13.65
C GLY A 437 6.20 23.25 14.42
N SER A 438 7.32 22.62 14.06
CA SER A 438 7.81 21.45 14.81
C SER A 438 8.09 21.84 16.26
N TYR A 439 7.58 21.06 17.20
CA TYR A 439 7.71 21.27 18.65
C TYR A 439 7.08 22.56 19.19
N SER A 440 6.22 23.23 18.41
CA SER A 440 5.49 24.41 18.88
C SER A 440 4.50 24.03 19.99
N GLY A 441 4.59 24.70 21.15
CA GLY A 441 3.72 24.44 22.31
C GLY A 441 3.80 23.00 22.86
N GLN A 442 4.91 22.29 22.64
CA GLN A 442 4.99 20.84 22.93
C GLN A 442 4.64 20.50 24.39
N GLN A 443 5.07 21.31 25.37
CA GLN A 443 4.86 21.06 26.79
C GLN A 443 3.61 21.74 27.38
N THR A 444 2.77 22.38 26.55
CA THR A 444 1.56 23.06 27.04
C THR A 444 0.56 22.02 27.50
N THR A 445 0.14 22.10 28.77
CA THR A 445 -0.79 21.16 29.38
C THR A 445 -2.21 21.72 29.42
N SER A 446 -2.37 22.97 29.87
CA SER A 446 -3.70 23.61 30.04
C SER A 446 -3.82 25.05 29.53
N GLY A 447 -2.74 25.71 29.11
CA GLY A 447 -2.77 27.11 28.67
C GLY A 447 -3.59 27.34 27.40
N THR A 448 -4.57 28.25 27.42
CA THR A 448 -5.58 28.49 26.36
C THR A 448 -5.31 29.76 25.54
N LYS A 449 -5.94 29.88 24.38
CA LYS A 449 -5.93 31.12 23.56
C LYS A 449 -4.53 31.57 23.13
N ASN A 450 -3.60 30.63 22.97
CA ASN A 450 -2.22 30.93 22.59
C ASN A 450 -2.02 30.82 21.07
N THR A 451 -1.26 31.74 20.48
CA THR A 451 -0.84 31.70 19.07
C THR A 451 0.67 31.57 18.98
N PHE A 452 1.17 30.38 18.65
CA PHE A 452 2.61 30.08 18.48
C PHE A 452 2.93 29.71 17.03
N LEU A 453 3.80 30.47 16.39
CA LEU A 453 4.21 30.25 15.00
C LEU A 453 5.75 30.22 14.88
N GLY A 454 6.30 29.05 14.58
CA GLY A 454 7.74 28.80 14.41
C GLY A 454 8.21 27.47 15.03
N HIS A 455 9.43 27.06 14.68
CA HIS A 455 10.05 25.88 15.28
C HIS A 455 10.35 26.11 16.77
N GLY A 456 9.83 25.26 17.65
CA GLY A 456 10.11 25.29 19.09
C GLY A 456 9.57 26.54 19.81
N THR A 457 8.63 27.24 19.20
CA THR A 457 7.96 28.40 19.80
C THR A 457 7.10 27.97 20.98
N GLY A 458 7.21 28.66 22.12
CA GLY A 458 6.46 28.31 23.33
C GLY A 458 6.71 26.87 23.83
N LEU A 459 7.84 26.25 23.48
CA LEU A 459 8.12 24.82 23.73
C LEU A 459 7.91 24.43 25.19
N GLY A 460 8.35 25.28 26.12
CA GLY A 460 8.23 25.09 27.57
C GLY A 460 7.05 25.78 28.24
N ASN A 461 6.08 26.29 27.49
CA ASN A 461 4.82 26.78 28.06
C ASN A 461 4.04 25.62 28.64
N THR A 462 3.70 25.66 29.93
CA THR A 462 2.86 24.65 30.59
C THR A 462 1.43 25.15 30.75
N THR A 463 1.22 26.27 31.46
CA THR A 463 -0.12 26.80 31.79
C THR A 463 -0.40 28.21 31.28
N GLY A 464 0.60 28.91 30.75
CA GLY A 464 0.45 30.27 30.24
C GLY A 464 -0.60 30.38 29.14
N SER A 465 -1.43 31.41 29.20
CA SER A 465 -2.57 31.63 28.30
C SER A 465 -2.52 32.99 27.60
N GLN A 466 -3.25 33.16 26.50
CA GLN A 466 -3.38 34.43 25.77
C GLN A 466 -2.05 35.00 25.25
N ASN A 467 -1.08 34.14 24.95
CA ASN A 467 0.22 34.56 24.45
C ASN A 467 0.29 34.53 22.91
N THR A 468 0.98 35.50 22.31
CA THR A 468 1.29 35.53 20.87
C THR A 468 2.79 35.47 20.64
N TYR A 469 3.28 34.31 20.18
CA TYR A 469 4.70 34.08 19.91
C TYR A 469 4.96 33.77 18.44
N LEU A 470 5.87 34.52 17.83
CA LEU A 470 6.22 34.43 16.41
C LEU A 470 7.74 34.40 16.23
N GLY A 471 8.25 33.38 15.55
CA GLY A 471 9.68 33.19 15.27
C GLY A 471 10.24 31.93 15.91
N SER A 472 11.32 31.40 15.34
CA SER A 472 11.96 30.19 15.87
C SER A 472 12.41 30.41 17.31
N ILE A 473 12.07 29.45 18.18
CA ILE A 473 12.37 29.41 19.61
C ILE A 473 11.95 30.66 20.40
N ALA A 474 10.99 31.45 19.91
CA ALA A 474 10.40 32.54 20.70
C ALA A 474 9.71 31.95 21.95
N ALA A 475 9.99 32.55 23.11
CA ALA A 475 9.48 32.15 24.43
C ALA A 475 9.59 30.64 24.73
N ASN A 476 10.67 29.99 24.29
CA ASN A 476 10.85 28.53 24.37
C ASN A 476 10.86 27.94 25.81
N ARG A 477 10.89 28.78 26.84
CA ARG A 477 11.04 28.41 28.27
C ARG A 477 10.15 29.28 29.18
N ASN A 478 8.99 29.72 28.69
CA ASN A 478 8.04 30.48 29.51
C ASN A 478 7.06 29.54 30.18
N ASP A 479 7.27 29.15 31.44
CA ASP A 479 6.49 28.11 32.13
C ASP A 479 5.00 28.49 32.28
N THR A 480 4.72 29.67 32.86
CA THR A 480 3.36 30.08 33.27
C THR A 480 2.93 31.48 32.79
N GLY A 481 3.81 32.23 32.12
CA GLY A 481 3.53 33.62 31.75
C GLY A 481 2.37 33.73 30.75
N SER A 482 1.48 34.70 30.99
CA SER A 482 0.27 34.93 30.20
C SER A 482 0.23 36.34 29.61
N GLU A 483 -0.58 36.53 28.57
CA GLU A 483 -0.81 37.84 27.93
C GLU A 483 0.48 38.46 27.34
N ASN A 484 1.45 37.63 26.94
CA ASN A 484 2.72 38.10 26.37
C ASN A 484 2.72 38.09 24.84
N VAL A 485 3.42 39.05 24.24
CA VAL A 485 3.75 39.10 22.81
C VAL A 485 5.26 38.93 22.66
N ALA A 486 5.70 37.94 21.89
CA ALA A 486 7.12 37.74 21.58
C ALA A 486 7.33 37.50 20.08
N VAL A 487 7.98 38.43 19.38
CA VAL A 487 8.18 38.40 17.93
C VAL A 487 9.67 38.49 17.60
N GLY A 488 10.26 37.41 17.10
CA GLY A 488 11.66 37.33 16.70
C GLY A 488 12.33 36.02 17.12
N TYR A 489 13.52 35.75 16.57
CA TYR A 489 14.31 34.60 17.01
C TYR A 489 14.66 34.75 18.50
N ASN A 490 14.23 33.79 19.32
CA ASN A 490 14.50 33.75 20.76
C ASN A 490 14.00 34.97 21.55
N ALA A 491 13.03 35.73 21.02
CA ALA A 491 12.36 36.80 21.77
C ALA A 491 11.62 36.21 22.98
N GLY A 492 11.70 36.84 24.15
CA GLY A 492 11.09 36.37 25.40
C GLY A 492 11.61 35.02 25.90
N GLY A 493 12.75 34.52 25.38
CA GLY A 493 13.34 33.27 25.85
C GLY A 493 13.65 33.35 27.34
N TRP A 494 13.21 32.37 28.13
CA TRP A 494 13.34 32.35 29.60
C TRP A 494 12.66 33.51 30.33
N SER A 495 11.60 34.08 29.74
CA SER A 495 10.74 35.02 30.45
C SER A 495 9.59 34.28 31.15
N TYR A 496 9.22 34.71 32.35
CA TYR A 496 8.12 34.13 33.15
C TYR A 496 7.04 35.16 33.51
N GLY A 497 7.24 36.43 33.15
CA GLY A 497 6.32 37.51 33.48
C GLY A 497 5.08 37.51 32.57
N ASN A 498 4.11 38.34 32.95
CA ASN A 498 2.87 38.55 32.23
C ASN A 498 2.85 39.91 31.53
N ASN A 499 1.96 40.07 30.55
CA ASN A 499 1.68 41.37 29.92
C ASN A 499 2.90 42.03 29.23
N ASN A 500 3.88 41.24 28.80
CA ASN A 500 5.09 41.78 28.17
C ASN A 500 5.01 41.82 26.64
N VAL A 501 5.67 42.81 26.03
CA VAL A 501 5.83 42.93 24.58
C VAL A 501 7.31 42.90 24.23
N TYR A 502 7.74 41.85 23.55
CA TYR A 502 9.11 41.64 23.10
C TYR A 502 9.16 41.55 21.58
N VAL A 503 9.78 42.52 20.92
CA VAL A 503 9.83 42.56 19.45
C VAL A 503 11.28 42.76 19.00
N GLY A 504 11.88 41.73 18.42
CA GLY A 504 13.28 41.74 17.99
C GLY A 504 14.01 40.45 18.34
N VAL A 505 15.14 40.20 17.69
CA VAL A 505 15.97 39.03 18.00
C VAL A 505 16.49 39.14 19.43
N ALA A 506 16.18 38.13 20.25
CA ALA A 506 16.52 38.05 21.68
C ALA A 506 16.05 39.23 22.55
N ALA A 507 15.05 40.01 22.10
CA ALA A 507 14.38 41.00 22.94
C ALA A 507 13.73 40.30 24.15
N GLY A 508 13.91 40.84 25.36
CA GLY A 508 13.37 40.26 26.60
C GLY A 508 13.92 38.88 26.98
N MET A 509 15.04 38.43 26.40
CA MET A 509 15.66 37.18 26.81
C MET A 509 16.12 37.28 28.27
N ASN A 510 15.72 36.31 29.12
CA ASN A 510 15.87 36.28 30.57
C ASN A 510 15.16 37.43 31.31
N ALA A 511 14.15 38.06 30.72
CA ALA A 511 13.37 39.10 31.39
C ALA A 511 12.38 38.49 32.40
N LEU A 512 12.45 38.90 33.66
CA LEU A 512 11.64 38.33 34.74
C LEU A 512 10.44 39.21 35.15
N GLY A 513 10.38 40.45 34.66
CA GLY A 513 9.35 41.42 35.01
C GLY A 513 8.05 41.26 34.22
N ASP A 514 7.01 41.94 34.70
CA ASP A 514 5.69 42.04 34.07
C ASP A 514 5.52 43.37 33.34
N SER A 515 4.55 43.45 32.43
CA SER A 515 4.06 44.71 31.83
C SER A 515 5.16 45.56 31.16
N SER A 516 6.19 44.92 30.60
CA SER A 516 7.34 45.60 29.99
C SER A 516 7.29 45.55 28.47
N VAL A 517 7.84 46.57 27.81
CA VAL A 517 7.88 46.72 26.35
C VAL A 517 9.32 46.86 25.88
N PHE A 518 9.86 45.83 25.22
CA PHE A 518 11.22 45.79 24.70
C PHE A 518 11.23 45.59 23.18
N ILE A 519 11.84 46.55 22.46
CA ILE A 519 11.83 46.59 20.99
C ILE A 519 13.27 46.75 20.45
N GLY A 520 13.69 45.76 19.66
CA GLY A 520 14.92 45.68 18.86
C GLY A 520 15.90 44.59 19.32
N TYR A 521 17.09 44.51 18.71
CA TYR A 521 18.06 43.44 18.97
C TYR A 521 18.56 43.48 20.42
N ASN A 522 18.37 42.39 21.17
CA ASN A 522 18.74 42.26 22.60
C ASN A 522 18.13 43.28 23.56
N ALA A 523 17.08 43.99 23.15
CA ALA A 523 16.41 44.98 24.00
C ALA A 523 15.94 44.33 25.32
N GLY A 524 16.30 44.91 26.47
CA GLY A 524 15.90 44.38 27.77
C GLY A 524 16.46 43.01 28.15
N PHE A 525 17.59 42.60 27.54
CA PHE A 525 18.30 41.38 27.91
C PHE A 525 18.58 41.33 29.42
N SER A 526 18.12 40.25 30.07
CA SER A 526 18.24 40.01 31.52
C SER A 526 17.69 41.15 32.40
N SER A 527 16.69 41.88 31.91
CA SER A 527 16.01 42.90 32.71
C SER A 527 15.17 42.25 33.82
N SER A 528 15.39 42.69 35.06
CA SER A 528 14.71 42.15 36.24
C SER A 528 13.54 43.00 36.73
N GLY A 529 13.24 44.13 36.09
CA GLY A 529 12.19 45.06 36.51
C GLY A 529 10.90 44.91 35.69
N SER A 530 9.76 45.05 36.34
CA SER A 530 8.45 45.21 35.69
C SER A 530 8.25 46.65 35.20
N GLN A 531 7.30 46.85 34.29
CA GLN A 531 6.86 48.17 33.79
C GLN A 531 7.99 48.96 33.11
N LYS A 532 8.92 48.27 32.44
CA LYS A 532 10.03 48.93 31.74
C LYS A 532 9.75 49.11 30.26
N LEU A 533 10.17 50.24 29.72
CA LEU A 533 10.24 50.49 28.28
C LEU A 533 11.70 50.49 27.84
N TYR A 534 12.08 49.69 26.84
CA TYR A 534 13.37 49.78 26.15
C TYR A 534 13.18 49.70 24.64
N ILE A 535 13.69 50.70 23.92
CA ILE A 535 13.78 50.69 22.45
C ILE A 535 15.25 50.87 22.09
N GLU A 536 15.87 49.80 21.60
CA GLU A 536 17.31 49.74 21.38
C GLU A 536 17.71 48.65 20.36
N ASN A 537 18.96 48.67 19.90
CA ASN A 537 19.48 47.63 19.00
C ASN A 537 20.80 47.05 19.56
N SER A 538 20.87 46.96 20.88
CA SER A 538 22.01 46.53 21.70
C SER A 538 21.50 45.92 23.01
N SER A 539 22.40 45.43 23.85
CA SER A 539 22.08 44.93 25.20
C SER A 539 22.43 45.93 26.30
N SER A 540 22.74 47.18 25.93
CA SER A 540 23.17 48.23 26.83
C SER A 540 22.90 49.60 26.22
N SER A 541 22.56 50.56 27.08
CA SER A 541 22.28 51.96 26.73
C SER A 541 21.16 52.13 25.71
N PRO A 542 19.89 51.93 26.10
CA PRO A 542 18.77 52.03 25.17
C PRO A 542 18.67 53.43 24.54
N LEU A 543 18.25 53.53 23.28
CA LEU A 543 18.04 54.86 22.66
C LEU A 543 16.93 55.62 23.37
N ILE A 544 15.85 54.90 23.67
CA ILE A 544 14.71 55.36 24.46
C ILE A 544 14.48 54.33 25.57
N TYR A 545 14.35 54.78 26.81
CA TYR A 545 13.92 53.93 27.91
C TYR A 545 12.97 54.65 28.86
N GLY A 546 12.32 53.89 29.73
CA GLY A 546 11.41 54.45 30.70
C GLY A 546 10.94 53.47 31.75
N ASP A 547 10.16 54.00 32.69
CA ASP A 547 9.46 53.26 33.71
C ASP A 547 7.99 53.71 33.71
N PHE A 548 7.09 52.83 33.24
CA PHE A 548 5.65 53.06 33.21
C PHE A 548 5.06 53.22 34.60
N LYS A 549 5.73 52.72 35.66
CA LYS A 549 5.26 52.89 37.03
C LYS A 549 5.37 54.35 37.50
N THR A 550 6.35 55.08 37.01
CA THR A 550 6.66 56.46 37.41
C THR A 550 6.37 57.48 36.31
N ASP A 551 5.76 57.04 35.20
CA ASP A 551 5.57 57.84 33.98
C ASP A 551 6.87 58.51 33.50
N GLU A 552 8.00 57.82 33.66
CA GLU A 552 9.32 58.34 33.29
C GLU A 552 9.68 57.90 31.87
N LEU A 553 10.06 58.87 31.02
CA LEU A 553 10.63 58.63 29.70
C LEU A 553 11.99 59.33 29.60
N VAL A 554 13.01 58.58 29.21
CA VAL A 554 14.38 59.07 29.00
C VAL A 554 14.84 58.75 27.58
N ILE A 555 15.46 59.73 26.93
CA ILE A 555 16.06 59.60 25.61
C ILE A 555 17.58 59.75 25.79
N ASN A 556 18.35 58.69 25.57
CA ASN A 556 19.82 58.75 25.62
C ASN A 556 20.42 59.44 24.39
N GLY A 557 19.66 59.50 23.29
CA GLY A 557 19.99 60.29 22.10
C GLY A 557 19.75 61.80 22.29
N SER A 558 20.08 62.59 21.27
CA SER A 558 19.71 64.01 21.23
C SER A 558 18.29 64.19 20.70
N LEU A 559 17.46 64.97 21.39
CA LEU A 559 16.22 65.48 20.82
C LEU A 559 16.57 66.45 19.68
N ASN A 560 15.88 66.40 18.55
CA ASN A 560 16.11 67.34 17.46
C ASN A 560 15.48 68.71 17.83
N TYR A 561 16.24 69.54 18.54
CA TYR A 561 15.87 70.92 18.91
C TYR A 561 16.78 71.93 18.18
N GLY A 562 16.30 73.16 18.01
CA GLY A 562 17.11 74.26 17.52
C GLY A 562 17.84 74.96 18.65
N SER A 563 19.12 75.31 18.47
CA SER A 563 19.80 76.23 19.39
C SER A 563 19.64 77.65 18.88
N ALA A 564 19.09 78.52 19.73
CA ALA A 564 18.84 79.94 19.46
C ALA A 564 19.91 80.81 20.12
N ILE A 565 20.67 81.54 19.31
CA ILE A 565 21.65 82.54 19.75
C ILE A 565 21.05 83.96 19.66
N GLY A 566 21.63 84.92 20.38
CA GLY A 566 21.14 86.30 20.48
C GLY A 566 20.37 86.55 21.78
N THR A 567 19.87 87.77 21.96
CA THR A 567 19.07 88.23 23.12
C THR A 567 17.92 89.07 22.58
N ASP A 568 16.68 88.69 22.89
CA ASP A 568 15.42 89.29 22.39
C ASP A 568 15.23 89.26 20.84
N THR A 569 16.31 89.12 20.07
CA THR A 569 16.29 88.80 18.64
C THR A 569 17.08 87.52 18.43
N TYR A 570 16.38 86.41 18.41
CA TYR A 570 16.97 85.08 18.38
C TYR A 570 17.13 84.55 16.95
N ALA A 571 18.24 83.88 16.69
CA ALA A 571 18.46 83.13 15.47
C ALA A 571 18.68 81.65 15.80
N ALA A 572 17.81 80.78 15.31
CA ALA A 572 17.89 79.35 15.53
C ALA A 572 18.18 78.58 14.24
N SER A 573 18.89 77.46 14.35
CA SER A 573 19.07 76.50 13.26
C SER A 573 18.43 75.17 13.64
N ILE A 574 17.48 74.69 12.84
CA ILE A 574 16.78 73.41 13.02
C ILE A 574 16.80 72.65 11.71
N SER A 575 17.16 71.37 11.71
CA SER A 575 17.16 70.57 10.47
C SER A 575 15.76 70.55 9.81
N SER A 576 15.71 70.69 8.48
CA SER A 576 14.50 70.51 7.64
C SER A 576 13.38 71.56 7.75
N ILE A 577 13.62 72.75 8.30
CA ILE A 577 12.63 73.85 8.29
C ILE A 577 12.93 74.86 7.17
N ILE A 578 11.98 75.04 6.24
CA ILE A 578 12.11 75.95 5.08
C ILE A 578 11.00 77.01 4.98
N ARG A 579 9.96 76.93 5.83
CA ARG A 579 8.91 77.96 6.00
C ARG A 579 8.15 77.70 7.31
N TYR A 580 7.48 78.71 7.86
CA TYR A 580 6.52 78.52 8.94
C TYR A 580 5.14 78.12 8.41
N ILE A 581 4.46 77.24 9.13
CA ILE A 581 3.10 76.78 8.83
C ILE A 581 2.31 76.90 10.14
N GLU A 582 1.09 77.43 10.10
CA GLU A 582 0.22 77.53 11.28
C GLU A 582 0.08 76.14 11.94
N GLY A 583 0.22 76.10 13.27
CA GLY A 583 0.30 74.88 14.08
C GLY A 583 1.70 74.27 14.21
N MET A 584 2.73 74.82 13.56
CA MET A 584 4.11 74.29 13.65
C MET A 584 4.68 74.44 15.06
N ALA A 585 4.98 73.31 15.70
CA ALA A 585 5.64 73.22 16.99
C ALA A 585 7.16 73.10 16.85
N LEU A 586 7.91 73.97 17.54
CA LEU A 586 9.37 73.98 17.55
C LEU A 586 9.90 73.86 18.98
N TYR A 587 10.84 72.94 19.20
CA TYR A 587 11.63 72.89 20.41
C TYR A 587 12.91 73.70 20.23
N ILE A 588 13.06 74.74 21.02
CA ILE A 588 14.18 75.68 20.93
C ILE A 588 14.90 75.75 22.26
N LYS A 589 16.20 75.51 22.24
CA LYS A 589 17.10 75.81 23.34
C LYS A 589 17.60 77.24 23.20
N PHE A 590 17.27 78.12 24.14
CA PHE A 590 17.74 79.50 24.12
C PHE A 590 19.07 79.62 24.86
N GLU A 591 20.10 80.16 24.20
CA GLU A 591 21.44 80.31 24.79
C GLU A 591 21.58 81.57 25.67
N ASN A 592 20.64 82.52 25.56
CA ASN A 592 20.57 83.68 26.46
C ASN A 592 19.14 83.94 26.93
N THR A 593 19.01 84.39 28.17
CA THR A 593 17.72 84.78 28.75
C THR A 593 17.16 86.03 28.08
N ASN A 594 15.86 86.05 27.79
CA ASN A 594 15.21 87.25 27.24
C ASN A 594 15.08 88.36 28.30
N THR A 595 15.17 89.61 27.87
CA THR A 595 14.98 90.79 28.72
C THR A 595 13.64 91.50 28.47
N GLY A 596 12.93 91.10 27.41
CA GLY A 596 11.56 91.55 27.14
C GLY A 596 10.98 90.90 25.87
N ALA A 597 10.24 91.70 25.10
CA ALA A 597 9.63 91.28 23.84
C ALA A 597 10.66 90.64 22.92
N SER A 598 10.39 89.40 22.49
CA SER A 598 11.36 88.58 21.78
C SER A 598 10.88 88.21 20.37
N THR A 599 11.82 87.99 19.47
CA THR A 599 11.58 87.47 18.11
C THR A 599 12.51 86.30 17.83
N ILE A 600 12.13 85.42 16.91
CA ILE A 600 12.96 84.31 16.45
C ILE A 600 12.92 84.17 14.93
N SER A 601 14.11 83.98 14.34
CA SER A 601 14.32 83.58 12.95
C SER A 601 14.92 82.18 12.91
N VAL A 602 14.24 81.23 12.28
CA VAL A 602 14.68 79.84 12.14
C VAL A 602 15.23 79.62 10.74
N ASN A 603 16.45 79.11 10.63
CA ASN A 603 17.14 78.85 9.34
C ASN A 603 17.17 80.06 8.38
N GLY A 604 17.15 81.28 8.92
CA GLY A 604 17.14 82.51 8.12
C GLY A 604 15.78 82.90 7.53
N LEU A 605 14.68 82.28 7.99
CA LEU A 605 13.32 82.73 7.68
C LEU A 605 13.00 84.05 8.40
N ASP A 606 12.01 84.79 7.87
CA ASP A 606 11.57 86.08 8.43
C ASP A 606 11.35 86.00 9.95
N PRO A 607 11.93 86.92 10.76
CA PRO A 607 11.74 86.90 12.21
C PRO A 607 10.26 87.01 12.59
N LYS A 608 9.83 86.17 13.54
CA LYS A 608 8.47 86.18 14.11
C LYS A 608 8.54 86.44 15.61
N SER A 609 7.62 87.25 16.13
CA SER A 609 7.52 87.51 17.57
C SER A 609 7.24 86.21 18.33
N ILE A 610 7.88 86.03 19.47
CA ILE A 610 7.50 85.04 20.48
C ILE A 610 6.68 85.77 21.54
N VAL A 611 5.48 85.28 21.80
CA VAL A 611 4.51 85.85 22.73
C VAL A 611 4.04 84.80 23.74
N SER A 612 3.47 85.26 24.85
CA SER A 612 2.75 84.41 25.79
C SER A 612 1.49 83.81 25.16
N THR A 613 0.90 82.81 25.80
CA THR A 613 -0.32 82.14 25.32
C THR A 613 -1.54 83.06 25.23
N ASP A 614 -1.54 84.18 25.98
CA ASP A 614 -2.56 85.23 25.90
C ASP A 614 -2.28 86.27 24.79
N GLY A 615 -1.18 86.12 24.04
CA GLY A 615 -0.77 86.99 22.95
C GLY A 615 0.01 88.23 23.38
N SER A 616 0.29 88.41 24.68
CA SER A 616 1.12 89.49 25.21
C SER A 616 2.62 89.26 24.93
N ASP A 617 3.39 90.35 24.90
CA ASP A 617 4.85 90.25 24.77
C ASP A 617 5.45 89.55 25.99
N LEU A 618 6.51 88.76 25.76
CA LEU A 618 7.18 88.05 26.83
C LEU A 618 7.82 89.01 27.86
N SER A 619 7.70 88.64 29.12
CA SER A 619 8.39 89.30 30.23
C SER A 619 9.84 88.80 30.36
N SER A 620 10.71 89.62 30.96
CA SER A 620 12.10 89.23 31.23
C SER A 620 12.16 87.91 31.99
N GLY A 621 12.95 86.94 31.49
CA GLY A 621 13.18 85.67 32.16
C GLY A 621 12.28 84.51 31.76
N GLU A 622 11.32 84.70 30.86
CA GLU A 622 10.42 83.63 30.39
C GLU A 622 11.12 82.64 29.46
N LEU A 623 12.01 83.13 28.58
CA LEU A 623 12.92 82.29 27.79
C LEU A 623 14.22 82.12 28.56
N LYS A 624 14.29 81.11 29.44
CA LYS A 624 15.46 80.86 30.29
C LYS A 624 16.65 80.31 29.51
N THR A 625 17.84 80.87 29.75
CA THR A 625 19.12 80.35 29.25
C THR A 625 19.30 78.86 29.57
N GLY A 626 19.73 78.09 28.56
CA GLY A 626 19.96 76.65 28.67
C GLY A 626 18.69 75.79 28.72
N GLY A 627 17.50 76.39 28.89
CA GLY A 627 16.22 75.70 28.84
C GLY A 627 15.79 75.39 27.41
N ILE A 628 15.17 74.22 27.20
CA ILE A 628 14.46 73.90 25.96
C ILE A 628 13.00 74.30 26.14
N HIS A 629 12.51 75.17 25.27
CA HIS A 629 11.16 75.71 25.29
C HIS A 629 10.41 75.24 24.05
N LEU A 630 9.11 74.97 24.19
CA LEU A 630 8.22 74.70 23.08
C LEU A 630 7.56 76.01 22.63
N ILE A 631 7.68 76.32 21.35
CA ILE A 631 6.96 77.43 20.72
C ILE A 631 6.09 76.93 19.57
N ILE A 632 4.85 77.43 19.44
CA ILE A 632 3.91 77.03 18.38
C ILE A 632 3.57 78.22 17.50
N TYR A 633 3.71 78.09 16.18
CA TYR A 633 3.37 79.16 15.24
C TYR A 633 1.85 79.25 15.02
N ASP A 634 1.24 80.40 15.29
CA ASP A 634 -0.22 80.63 15.14
C ASP A 634 -0.63 81.18 13.77
N GLY A 635 0.28 81.16 12.80
CA GLY A 635 0.07 81.79 11.48
C GLY A 635 0.65 83.21 11.38
N THR A 636 0.87 83.88 12.53
CA THR A 636 1.44 85.23 12.59
C THR A 636 2.64 85.37 13.53
N LYS A 637 2.60 84.72 14.69
CA LYS A 637 3.57 84.77 15.78
C LYS A 637 3.81 83.36 16.34
N PHE A 638 4.85 83.22 17.17
CA PHE A 638 5.08 82.02 17.96
C PHE A 638 4.54 82.20 19.37
N GLN A 639 3.76 81.26 19.86
CA GLN A 639 3.28 81.22 21.25
C GLN A 639 4.19 80.32 22.08
N LEU A 640 4.72 80.85 23.18
CA LEU A 640 5.49 80.09 24.16
C LEU A 640 4.55 79.21 24.98
N ILE A 641 4.75 77.90 24.92
CA ILE A 641 3.99 76.93 25.70
C ILE A 641 4.74 76.64 26.99
N THR A 642 4.19 77.09 28.11
CA THR A 642 4.65 76.75 29.45
C THR A 642 3.84 75.57 29.98
N TYR A 643 4.52 74.48 30.33
CA TYR A 643 3.92 73.32 30.99
C TYR A 643 3.93 73.46 32.51
#